data_AF-A0AAN8WXH2-F1
#
_entry.id   AF-A0AAN8WXH2-F1
#
_cell.length_a   1.000
_cell.length_b   1.000
_cell.length_c   1.000
_cell.angle_alpha   90.00
_cell.angle_beta   90.00
_cell.angle_gamma   90.00
#
_symmetry.space_group_name_H-M   'P 1'
#
loop_
_entity.id
_entity.type
_entity.pdbx_description
1 polymer ?
#
loop_
_entity_poly.entity_id
_entity_poly.type
_entity_poly.pdbx_seq_one_letter_code
_entity_poly.pdbx_strand_id
1 'polypeptide(L)'
;MTSKRELLATIEQQREHILKYESKLKDVVRAYKGLLKEKEALEASLAALTPTGASSEESPSSADTKDGGSDTNSQHRGEPQDQTQGDKEIDDGASTSSENSVSAEDLKKKVVTLTTALTTLSSEKNRIELSFQNDKKRLLAEKDKLEKSLEEALAAKKSSESSSEEKFKDLKSRLIVAQHERDQDSQTTAVMLRELESKLASARNEREKLESSLDEARQQVKRSMTPQRPPEQYEKKITDLQNELEQVRSRLKRAEQQSEEPPLLRKIQGQMEDMRIQHREAIHQERVRAAAVEETSRDLAKAHEDRVATLEARLADLSYTVASYDRTRQEDLQAIQKLKEKVSELAQENTVLVSRLGPDTENSDTDMNALIRRLTKLKDQLIHANLNAPHPVDVESLLCGGESAHIRCQQEYDQLKEEFERYKIISRQQPMSTAGEPACKGDCGKQLEDLRQKIRNLTSAAQLAADSHAQQVLSLRQELVSQRASHENVLKRIESEHRATVASMEQQLSMQQQRSLNTLSERDSEIQRLTRQLHDLSKAPTQSGLSSYEAAAALLSQVSGGSEGPLLHHLEELARKDQEIVQLRREKKQVETTMREVQMAALVRQQAQQDSIEALEDEVERYRRNVSREGENLEYLKNVVLQYMTSSDADSRQLMLNAISAVLKFTQKETESVKKYNALWWWQPAPKTNVTSKVLRQ
;
A
#
# COMPACT_ATOMS: atom_id res chain seq x y z
N MET A 1 1.03 -19.07 -8.87
CA MET A 1 1.78 -19.13 -7.59
C MET A 1 1.72 -17.74 -6.99
N THR A 2 0.72 -17.45 -6.16
CA THR A 2 0.61 -16.16 -5.49
C THR A 2 1.80 -15.96 -4.56
N SER A 3 2.39 -14.77 -4.59
CA SER A 3 3.61 -14.49 -3.83
C SER A 3 3.31 -14.58 -2.34
N LYS A 4 4.22 -15.15 -1.54
CA LYS A 4 4.12 -15.22 -0.07
C LYS A 4 3.77 -13.86 0.55
N ARG A 5 4.19 -12.77 -0.09
CA ARG A 5 3.89 -11.39 0.30
C ARG A 5 2.41 -11.03 0.10
N GLU A 6 1.79 -11.47 -0.97
CA GLU A 6 0.36 -11.25 -1.25
C GLU A 6 -0.49 -12.05 -0.27
N LEU A 7 -0.10 -13.30 0.03
CA LEU A 7 -0.78 -14.11 1.04
C LEU A 7 -0.72 -13.47 2.44
N LEU A 8 0.45 -12.96 2.85
CA LEU A 8 0.58 -12.24 4.12
C LEU A 8 -0.28 -10.97 4.14
N ALA A 9 -0.33 -10.20 3.04
CA ALA A 9 -1.19 -9.04 2.93
C ALA A 9 -2.68 -9.41 3.03
N THR A 10 -3.11 -10.51 2.40
CA THR A 10 -4.48 -11.00 2.51
C THR A 10 -4.82 -11.49 3.93
N ILE A 11 -3.88 -12.11 4.64
CA ILE A 11 -4.08 -12.52 6.03
C ILE A 11 -4.19 -11.31 6.95
N GLU A 12 -3.36 -10.27 6.75
CA GLU A 12 -3.44 -9.02 7.50
C GLU A 12 -4.79 -8.33 7.27
N GLN A 13 -5.23 -8.26 6.01
CA GLN A 13 -6.52 -7.69 5.63
C GLN A 13 -7.68 -8.49 6.21
N GLN A 14 -7.62 -9.83 6.16
CA GLN A 14 -8.63 -10.70 6.78
C GLN A 14 -8.69 -10.52 8.30
N ARG A 15 -7.54 -10.37 8.98
CA ARG A 15 -7.49 -10.05 10.41
C ARG A 15 -8.16 -8.71 10.72
N GLU A 16 -7.89 -7.70 9.90
CA GLU A 16 -8.52 -6.39 10.05
C GLU A 16 -10.05 -6.46 9.86
N HIS A 17 -10.51 -7.25 8.89
CA HIS A 17 -11.94 -7.51 8.68
C HIS A 17 -12.55 -8.26 9.87
N ILE A 18 -11.90 -9.29 10.40
CA ILE A 18 -12.38 -10.04 11.57
C ILE A 18 -12.50 -9.10 12.78
N LEU A 19 -11.50 -8.26 13.06
CA LEU A 19 -11.57 -7.29 14.15
C LEU A 19 -12.73 -6.29 13.99
N LYS A 20 -12.98 -5.82 12.76
CA LYS A 20 -14.13 -4.96 12.45
C LYS A 20 -15.46 -5.69 12.69
N TYR A 21 -15.58 -6.96 12.28
CA TYR A 21 -16.78 -7.75 12.52
C TYR A 21 -16.99 -8.09 14.00
N GLU A 22 -15.93 -8.39 14.74
CA GLU A 22 -15.99 -8.61 16.18
C GLU A 22 -16.47 -7.35 16.93
N SER A 23 -15.98 -6.17 16.55
CA SER A 23 -16.46 -4.91 17.13
C SER A 23 -17.94 -4.69 16.84
N LYS A 24 -18.36 -4.84 15.57
CA LYS A 24 -19.77 -4.72 15.18
C LYS A 24 -20.66 -5.73 15.90
N LEU A 25 -20.21 -6.98 16.05
CA LEU A 25 -20.96 -8.01 16.77
C LEU A 25 -21.07 -7.68 18.27
N LYS A 26 -20.00 -7.17 18.90
CA LYS A 26 -20.05 -6.70 20.29
C LYS A 26 -21.04 -5.55 20.48
N ASP A 27 -21.12 -4.64 19.51
CA ASP A 27 -22.08 -3.53 19.53
C ASP A 27 -23.52 -4.02 19.34
N VAL A 28 -23.75 -4.95 18.41
CA VAL A 28 -25.07 -5.60 18.18
C VAL A 28 -25.51 -6.38 19.43
N VAL A 29 -24.62 -7.16 20.05
CA VAL A 29 -24.93 -7.89 21.29
C VAL A 29 -25.24 -6.93 22.44
N ARG A 30 -24.53 -5.79 22.52
CA ARG A 30 -24.79 -4.75 23.52
C ARG A 30 -26.13 -4.05 23.30
N ALA A 31 -26.49 -3.78 22.05
CA ALA A 31 -27.80 -3.24 21.67
C ALA A 31 -28.92 -4.24 21.99
N TYR A 32 -28.74 -5.52 21.64
CA TYR A 32 -29.69 -6.59 21.94
C TYR A 32 -29.91 -6.77 23.44
N LYS A 33 -28.84 -6.72 24.25
CA LYS A 33 -28.95 -6.75 25.72
C LYS A 33 -29.68 -5.54 26.29
N GLY A 34 -29.52 -4.36 25.70
CA GLY A 34 -30.27 -3.16 26.10
C GLY A 34 -31.76 -3.30 25.76
N LEU A 35 -32.06 -3.70 24.54
CA LEU A 35 -33.43 -3.95 24.07
C LEU A 35 -34.13 -5.05 24.89
N LEU A 36 -33.40 -6.08 25.30
CA LEU A 36 -33.92 -7.16 26.13
C LEU A 36 -34.28 -6.66 27.53
N LYS A 37 -33.49 -5.76 28.13
CA LYS A 37 -33.86 -5.10 29.39
C LYS A 37 -35.07 -4.18 29.26
N GLU A 38 -35.18 -3.45 28.14
CA GLU A 38 -36.37 -2.64 27.85
C GLU A 38 -37.61 -3.53 27.72
N LYS A 39 -37.48 -4.66 27.01
CA LYS A 39 -38.54 -5.66 26.88
C LYS A 39 -38.94 -6.24 28.24
N GLU A 40 -37.98 -6.68 29.05
CA GLU A 40 -38.24 -7.21 30.40
C GLU A 40 -38.92 -6.17 31.31
N ALA A 41 -38.47 -4.91 31.24
CA ALA A 41 -39.10 -3.81 31.99
C ALA A 41 -40.55 -3.55 31.50
N LEU A 42 -40.78 -3.61 30.20
CA LEU A 42 -42.12 -3.46 29.62
C LEU A 42 -43.02 -4.65 29.95
N GLU A 43 -42.53 -5.88 29.90
CA GLU A 43 -43.25 -7.08 30.30
C GLU A 43 -43.60 -7.06 31.80
N ALA A 44 -42.67 -6.61 32.66
CA ALA A 44 -42.93 -6.40 34.08
C ALA A 44 -44.00 -5.32 34.31
N SER A 45 -43.99 -4.25 33.50
CA SER A 45 -45.03 -3.21 33.56
C SER A 45 -46.40 -3.71 33.09
N LEU A 46 -46.43 -4.55 32.05
CA LEU A 46 -47.65 -5.11 31.49
C LEU A 46 -48.26 -6.15 32.44
N ALA A 47 -47.44 -7.01 33.05
CA ALA A 47 -47.86 -7.96 34.07
C ALA A 47 -48.44 -7.28 35.32
N ALA A 48 -47.90 -6.12 35.70
CA ALA A 48 -48.45 -5.31 36.81
C ALA A 48 -49.81 -4.68 36.47
N LEU A 49 -50.06 -4.38 35.19
CA LEU A 49 -51.29 -3.75 34.68
C LEU A 49 -52.39 -4.77 34.32
N THR A 50 -52.05 -6.03 34.06
CA THR A 50 -53.05 -7.07 33.80
C THR A 50 -53.77 -7.51 35.08
N PRO A 51 -55.11 -7.44 35.16
CA PRO A 51 -55.85 -7.90 36.33
C PRO A 51 -55.88 -9.43 36.39
N THR A 52 -55.29 -10.01 37.45
CA THR A 52 -55.49 -11.42 37.79
C THR A 52 -56.89 -11.62 38.37
N GLY A 53 -57.84 -12.04 37.53
CA GLY A 53 -59.10 -12.65 37.97
C GLY A 53 -60.30 -12.41 37.04
N ALA A 54 -60.51 -13.30 36.05
CA ALA A 54 -61.79 -13.96 35.73
C ALA A 54 -61.75 -14.58 34.32
N SER A 55 -61.64 -15.90 34.26
CA SER A 55 -61.96 -16.72 33.10
C SER A 55 -63.46 -17.01 33.04
N SER A 56 -64.14 -16.61 31.96
CA SER A 56 -65.36 -17.28 31.48
C SER A 56 -65.66 -16.86 30.04
N GLU A 57 -66.11 -17.85 29.29
CA GLU A 57 -66.40 -17.95 27.86
C GLU A 57 -67.37 -16.89 27.31
N GLU A 58 -67.14 -16.46 26.06
CA GLU A 58 -68.08 -16.58 24.91
C GLU A 58 -67.72 -15.56 23.79
N SER A 59 -67.73 -16.05 22.55
CA SER A 59 -67.82 -15.26 21.29
C SER A 59 -69.25 -15.42 20.74
N PRO A 60 -69.69 -14.81 19.62
CA PRO A 60 -69.33 -13.56 18.90
C PRO A 60 -70.56 -12.68 18.53
N SER A 61 -70.40 -11.40 18.16
CA SER A 61 -71.28 -10.74 17.14
C SER A 61 -70.85 -9.34 16.68
N SER A 62 -70.62 -9.24 15.36
CA SER A 62 -71.01 -8.20 14.40
C SER A 62 -70.82 -6.68 14.65
N ALA A 63 -70.03 -6.08 13.75
CA ALA A 63 -70.29 -4.87 12.93
C ALA A 63 -71.07 -3.69 13.56
N ASP A 64 -70.51 -2.48 13.50
CA ASP A 64 -70.78 -1.59 12.38
C ASP A 64 -69.82 -0.37 12.34
N THR A 65 -69.81 0.20 11.15
CA THR A 65 -69.02 1.22 10.47
C THR A 65 -69.25 2.65 10.98
N LYS A 66 -68.33 3.57 10.63
CA LYS A 66 -68.41 5.05 10.46
C LYS A 66 -67.62 5.87 11.50
N ASP A 67 -66.90 6.93 11.17
CA ASP A 67 -66.68 7.70 9.93
C ASP A 67 -65.59 8.76 10.21
N GLY A 68 -65.01 9.28 9.12
CA GLY A 68 -64.22 10.52 8.91
C GLY A 68 -63.48 11.18 10.07
N GLY A 69 -62.19 11.51 9.94
CA GLY A 69 -61.52 12.05 8.76
C GLY A 69 -61.00 13.46 9.07
N SER A 70 -59.84 13.79 8.47
CA SER A 70 -59.32 15.16 8.29
C SER A 70 -58.81 15.85 9.58
N ASP A 71 -57.70 16.56 9.64
CA ASP A 71 -56.62 16.83 8.70
C ASP A 71 -55.47 17.49 9.50
N THR A 72 -54.29 17.45 8.90
CA THR A 72 -53.21 18.44 8.93
C THR A 72 -53.25 19.57 9.99
N ASN A 73 -52.14 19.82 10.69
CA ASN A 73 -51.08 20.72 10.19
C ASN A 73 -50.11 21.15 11.31
N SER A 74 -48.84 21.23 10.91
CA SER A 74 -47.86 22.28 11.27
C SER A 74 -47.39 22.47 12.73
N GLN A 75 -46.11 22.10 12.92
CA GLN A 75 -44.99 22.96 13.37
C GLN A 75 -45.27 24.04 14.43
N HIS A 76 -44.55 24.00 15.56
CA HIS A 76 -43.43 24.89 15.92
C HIS A 76 -43.07 24.68 17.41
N ARG A 77 -41.98 23.97 17.73
CA ARG A 77 -40.72 24.50 18.29
C ARG A 77 -40.81 25.85 19.02
N GLY A 78 -40.56 25.83 20.33
CA GLY A 78 -40.25 27.01 21.16
C GLY A 78 -40.22 26.70 22.66
N GLU A 79 -39.01 26.44 23.19
CA GLU A 79 -38.61 26.50 24.62
C GLU A 79 -38.88 27.89 25.26
N PRO A 80 -38.50 28.21 26.52
CA PRO A 80 -38.36 27.47 27.80
C PRO A 80 -38.96 28.27 29.02
N GLN A 81 -38.60 27.83 30.24
CA GLN A 81 -38.65 28.52 31.55
C GLN A 81 -39.94 28.38 32.37
N ASP A 82 -39.93 28.39 33.69
CA ASP A 82 -39.02 28.06 34.80
C ASP A 82 -39.85 28.40 36.06
N GLN A 83 -39.64 27.69 37.18
CA GLN A 83 -40.14 28.04 38.54
C GLN A 83 -41.69 27.98 38.72
N THR A 84 -42.30 27.59 39.85
CA THR A 84 -41.87 27.52 41.25
C THR A 84 -42.88 26.67 42.04
N GLN A 85 -42.44 26.27 43.23
CA GLN A 85 -43.14 25.57 44.29
C GLN A 85 -44.54 26.11 44.67
N GLY A 86 -45.37 25.22 45.21
CA GLY A 86 -46.58 25.58 45.94
C GLY A 86 -47.17 24.37 46.69
N ASP A 87 -46.68 24.14 47.91
CA ASP A 87 -47.30 23.26 48.91
C ASP A 87 -48.70 23.79 49.29
N LYS A 88 -49.67 22.87 49.38
CA LYS A 88 -50.90 23.04 50.16
C LYS A 88 -51.33 21.68 50.72
N GLU A 89 -51.13 21.51 52.02
CA GLU A 89 -51.90 20.60 52.86
C GLU A 89 -53.25 21.25 53.21
N ILE A 90 -54.34 20.46 53.17
CA ILE A 90 -55.44 20.46 54.16
C ILE A 90 -56.02 19.04 54.23
N ASP A 91 -55.86 18.41 55.40
CA ASP A 91 -56.81 17.64 56.25
C ASP A 91 -58.28 17.50 55.76
N ASP A 92 -59.14 16.54 56.10
CA ASP A 92 -59.25 15.53 57.17
C ASP A 92 -60.44 14.60 56.76
N GLY A 93 -60.60 13.39 57.34
CA GLY A 93 -61.86 12.64 57.15
C GLY A 93 -61.87 11.11 57.32
N ALA A 94 -61.54 10.63 58.52
CA ALA A 94 -62.10 9.47 59.25
C ALA A 94 -62.77 8.25 58.53
N SER A 95 -62.14 7.10 58.74
CA SER A 95 -62.71 5.87 59.36
C SER A 95 -63.48 4.80 58.55
N THR A 96 -63.00 3.56 58.77
CA THR A 96 -63.71 2.26 58.83
C THR A 96 -63.99 1.48 57.53
N SER A 97 -63.13 0.48 57.25
CA SER A 97 -63.55 -0.94 57.19
C SER A 97 -62.35 -1.85 56.91
N SER A 98 -62.16 -2.76 57.85
CA SER A 98 -61.17 -3.81 57.87
C SER A 98 -61.55 -4.90 56.87
N GLU A 99 -61.11 -4.81 55.62
CA GLU A 99 -61.08 -5.95 54.65
C GLU A 99 -60.22 -5.69 53.39
N ASN A 100 -59.29 -4.72 53.41
CA ASN A 100 -58.55 -4.27 52.21
C ASN A 100 -57.00 -4.41 52.27
N SER A 101 -56.42 -5.08 53.27
CA SER A 101 -54.95 -5.19 53.40
C SER A 101 -54.30 -5.92 52.23
N VAL A 102 -54.98 -6.91 51.63
CA VAL A 102 -54.46 -7.68 50.50
C VAL A 102 -54.41 -6.82 49.21
N SER A 103 -55.41 -5.96 48.98
CA SER A 103 -55.47 -5.08 47.81
C SER A 103 -54.49 -3.90 47.89
N ALA A 104 -54.30 -3.32 49.08
CA ALA A 104 -53.37 -2.20 49.28
C ALA A 104 -51.90 -2.61 49.15
N GLU A 105 -51.53 -3.80 49.63
CA GLU A 105 -50.18 -4.33 49.44
C GLU A 105 -49.89 -4.70 47.99
N ASP A 106 -50.87 -5.26 47.28
CA ASP A 106 -50.71 -5.61 45.86
C ASP A 106 -50.65 -4.36 44.97
N LEU A 107 -51.38 -3.30 45.31
CA LEU A 107 -51.22 -1.98 44.68
C LEU A 107 -49.84 -1.38 44.94
N LYS A 108 -49.31 -1.48 46.17
CA LYS A 108 -47.95 -1.03 46.50
C LYS A 108 -46.89 -1.80 45.70
N LYS A 109 -47.02 -3.13 45.57
CA LYS A 109 -46.12 -3.95 44.74
C LYS A 109 -46.18 -3.54 43.27
N LYS A 110 -47.38 -3.34 42.71
CA LYS A 110 -47.57 -2.85 41.33
C LYS A 110 -46.93 -1.49 41.10
N VAL A 111 -47.09 -0.55 42.03
CA VAL A 111 -46.45 0.78 41.95
C VAL A 111 -44.93 0.68 42.00
N VAL A 112 -44.37 -0.18 42.86
CA VAL A 112 -42.92 -0.41 42.92
C VAL A 112 -42.40 -1.04 41.62
N THR A 113 -43.10 -2.02 41.06
CA THR A 113 -42.74 -2.65 39.77
C THR A 113 -42.81 -1.65 38.61
N LEU A 114 -43.83 -0.80 38.54
CA LEU A 114 -43.93 0.25 37.51
C LEU A 114 -42.84 1.32 37.68
N THR A 115 -42.50 1.69 38.91
CA THR A 115 -41.44 2.66 39.20
C THR A 115 -40.07 2.12 38.80
N THR A 116 -39.80 0.84 39.08
CA THR A 116 -38.54 0.17 38.69
C THR A 116 -38.43 -0.04 37.17
N ALA A 117 -39.54 -0.38 36.50
CA ALA A 117 -39.58 -0.44 35.03
C ALA A 117 -39.35 0.94 34.39
N LEU A 118 -39.98 2.01 34.91
CA LEU A 118 -39.85 3.36 34.39
C LEU A 118 -38.45 3.95 34.59
N THR A 119 -37.82 3.69 35.74
CA THR A 119 -36.42 4.07 36.00
C THR A 119 -35.46 3.32 35.08
N THR A 120 -35.69 2.03 34.84
CA THR A 120 -34.88 1.22 33.90
C THR A 120 -35.00 1.76 32.48
N LEU A 121 -36.23 2.01 32.00
CA LEU A 121 -36.48 2.55 30.67
C LEU A 121 -35.94 3.99 30.50
N SER A 122 -36.05 4.82 31.54
CA SER A 122 -35.41 6.14 31.56
C SER A 122 -33.89 6.05 31.49
N SER A 123 -33.28 5.05 32.15
CA SER A 123 -31.83 4.86 32.16
C SER A 123 -31.28 4.39 30.82
N GLU A 124 -31.95 3.42 30.15
CA GLU A 124 -31.57 2.94 28.83
C GLU A 124 -31.85 4.00 27.75
N LYS A 125 -32.97 4.74 27.83
CA LYS A 125 -33.23 5.91 26.96
C LYS A 125 -32.12 6.95 27.06
N ASN A 126 -31.73 7.34 28.27
CA ASN A 126 -30.61 8.28 28.46
C ASN A 126 -29.29 7.72 27.94
N ARG A 127 -29.05 6.42 28.08
CA ARG A 127 -27.84 5.75 27.55
C ARG A 127 -27.79 5.81 26.03
N ILE A 128 -28.90 5.50 25.36
CA ILE A 128 -29.01 5.54 23.90
C ILE A 128 -28.86 6.98 23.40
N GLU A 129 -29.53 7.95 24.04
CA GLU A 129 -29.42 9.37 23.70
C GLU A 129 -27.98 9.88 23.82
N LEU A 130 -27.27 9.54 24.91
CA LEU A 130 -25.85 9.90 25.07
C LEU A 130 -24.96 9.25 24.01
N SER A 131 -25.22 7.98 23.66
CA SER A 131 -24.47 7.31 22.59
C SER A 131 -24.68 8.00 21.23
N PHE A 132 -25.92 8.38 20.92
CA PHE A 132 -26.25 9.11 19.70
C PHE A 132 -25.60 10.50 19.67
N GLN A 133 -25.61 11.23 20.77
CA GLN A 133 -24.94 12.53 20.87
C GLN A 133 -23.42 12.41 20.69
N ASN A 134 -22.80 11.36 21.24
CA ASN A 134 -21.38 11.10 21.05
C ASN A 134 -21.05 10.70 19.61
N ASP A 135 -21.86 9.85 18.98
CA ASP A 135 -21.69 9.47 17.58
C ASP A 135 -21.89 10.68 16.66
N LYS A 136 -22.88 11.54 16.92
CA LYS A 136 -23.06 12.81 16.21
C LYS A 136 -21.83 13.71 16.33
N LYS A 137 -21.28 13.87 17.53
CA LYS A 137 -20.03 14.64 17.74
C LYS A 137 -18.85 14.02 17.01
N ARG A 138 -18.71 12.68 17.04
CA ARG A 138 -17.66 11.95 16.32
C ARG A 138 -17.77 12.17 14.81
N LEU A 139 -18.96 12.00 14.24
CA LEU A 139 -19.21 12.17 12.81
C LEU A 139 -18.96 13.62 12.35
N LEU A 140 -19.33 14.62 13.16
CA LEU A 140 -19.00 16.02 12.88
C LEU A 140 -17.48 16.26 12.90
N ALA A 141 -16.76 15.71 13.88
CA ALA A 141 -15.30 15.85 13.94
C ALA A 141 -14.59 15.10 12.79
N GLU A 142 -15.10 13.95 12.37
CA GLU A 142 -14.60 13.22 11.19
C GLU A 142 -14.87 14.00 9.90
N LYS A 143 -16.06 14.57 9.75
CA LYS A 143 -16.40 15.47 8.65
C LYS A 143 -15.44 16.65 8.58
N ASP A 144 -15.23 17.37 9.68
CA ASP A 144 -14.34 18.53 9.74
C ASP A 144 -12.88 18.16 9.41
N LYS A 145 -12.42 16.97 9.84
CA LYS A 145 -11.09 16.46 9.47
C LYS A 145 -10.99 16.14 7.98
N LEU A 146 -12.02 15.53 7.41
CA LEU A 146 -12.06 15.20 5.99
C LEU A 146 -12.12 16.49 5.15
N GLU A 147 -12.93 17.48 5.54
CA GLU A 147 -12.99 18.79 4.88
C GLU A 147 -11.63 19.50 4.91
N LYS A 148 -10.93 19.52 6.05
CA LYS A 148 -9.56 20.06 6.13
C LYS A 148 -8.56 19.30 5.26
N SER A 149 -8.61 17.97 5.26
CA SER A 149 -7.73 17.16 4.41
C SER A 149 -7.99 17.39 2.92
N LEU A 150 -9.26 17.64 2.54
CA LEU A 150 -9.65 17.99 1.18
C LEU A 150 -9.12 19.37 0.81
N GLU A 151 -9.27 20.37 1.67
CA GLU A 151 -8.73 21.72 1.47
C GLU A 151 -7.20 21.71 1.32
N GLU A 152 -6.49 20.97 2.18
CA GLU A 152 -5.03 20.79 2.09
C GLU A 152 -4.62 20.11 0.78
N ALA A 153 -5.34 19.05 0.37
CA ALA A 153 -5.08 18.37 -0.91
C ALA A 153 -5.34 19.28 -2.12
N LEU A 154 -6.39 20.11 -2.09
CA LEU A 154 -6.68 21.10 -3.13
C LEU A 154 -5.63 22.20 -3.17
N ALA A 155 -5.15 22.67 -2.02
CA ALA A 155 -4.07 23.66 -1.94
C ALA A 155 -2.74 23.10 -2.47
N ALA A 156 -2.40 21.85 -2.13
CA ALA A 156 -1.22 21.16 -2.63
C ALA A 156 -1.29 20.91 -4.15
N LYS A 157 -2.47 20.56 -4.67
CA LYS A 157 -2.69 20.45 -6.11
C LYS A 157 -2.46 21.80 -6.80
N LYS A 158 -3.04 22.88 -6.28
CA LYS A 158 -2.90 24.23 -6.85
C LYS A 158 -1.45 24.73 -6.84
N SER A 159 -0.67 24.45 -5.79
CA SER A 159 0.75 24.82 -5.74
C SER A 159 1.62 23.97 -6.68
N SER A 160 1.27 22.69 -6.87
CA SER A 160 1.92 21.83 -7.87
C SER A 160 1.62 22.28 -9.31
N GLU A 161 0.38 22.68 -9.58
CA GLU A 161 -0.03 23.28 -10.87
C GLU A 161 0.74 24.58 -11.14
N SER A 162 0.80 25.50 -10.18
CA SER A 162 1.54 26.76 -10.36
C SER A 162 3.04 26.53 -10.59
N SER A 163 3.67 25.60 -9.85
CA SER A 163 5.08 25.24 -10.08
C SER A 163 5.30 24.61 -11.46
N SER A 164 4.35 23.81 -11.94
CA SER A 164 4.42 23.21 -13.27
C SER A 164 4.23 24.24 -14.38
N GLU A 165 3.33 25.21 -14.19
CA GLU A 165 3.16 26.35 -15.10
C GLU A 165 4.39 27.26 -15.17
N GLU A 166 5.04 27.53 -14.03
CA GLU A 166 6.32 28.27 -13.98
C GLU A 166 7.41 27.52 -14.75
N LYS A 167 7.58 26.22 -14.51
CA LYS A 167 8.52 25.39 -15.28
C LYS A 167 8.21 25.40 -16.78
N PHE A 168 6.93 25.37 -17.16
CA PHE A 168 6.53 25.46 -18.55
C PHE A 168 6.89 26.81 -19.18
N LYS A 169 6.65 27.92 -18.46
CA LYS A 169 7.06 29.27 -18.89
C LYS A 169 8.58 29.38 -19.03
N ASP A 170 9.34 28.80 -18.11
CA ASP A 170 10.81 28.77 -18.14
C ASP A 170 11.38 27.90 -19.26
N LEU A 171 10.72 26.79 -19.59
CA LEU A 171 11.11 25.96 -20.74
C LEU A 171 10.79 26.68 -22.05
N LYS A 172 9.66 27.37 -22.11
CA LYS A 172 9.27 28.17 -23.28
C LYS A 172 10.24 29.33 -23.50
N SER A 173 10.64 30.05 -22.45
CA SER A 173 11.62 31.14 -22.57
C SER A 173 12.99 30.61 -23.02
N ARG A 174 13.47 29.52 -22.43
CA ARG A 174 14.72 28.85 -22.86
C ARG A 174 14.67 28.37 -24.31
N LEU A 175 13.53 27.83 -24.76
CA LEU A 175 13.36 27.40 -26.15
C LEU A 175 13.44 28.59 -27.12
N ILE A 176 12.81 29.72 -26.77
CA ILE A 176 12.86 30.95 -27.58
C ILE A 176 14.30 31.48 -27.68
N VAL A 177 15.03 31.52 -26.56
CA VAL A 177 16.44 31.94 -26.55
C VAL A 177 17.30 31.02 -27.40
N ALA A 178 17.17 29.70 -27.23
CA ALA A 178 17.93 28.73 -28.02
C ALA A 178 17.60 28.80 -29.52
N GLN A 179 16.36 29.16 -29.89
CA GLN A 179 15.99 29.37 -31.28
C GLN A 179 16.62 30.66 -31.84
N HIS A 180 16.63 31.74 -31.06
CA HIS A 180 17.29 32.98 -31.46
C HIS A 180 18.81 32.81 -31.62
N GLU A 181 19.46 32.08 -30.71
CA GLU A 181 20.89 31.75 -30.81
C GLU A 181 21.18 30.93 -32.08
N ARG A 182 20.37 29.92 -32.40
CA ARG A 182 20.51 29.15 -33.66
C ARG A 182 20.33 30.01 -34.90
N ASP A 183 19.37 30.93 -34.88
CA ASP A 183 19.14 31.85 -36.00
C ASP A 183 20.31 32.83 -36.14
N GLN A 184 20.88 33.30 -35.02
CA GLN A 184 22.07 34.15 -35.01
C GLN A 184 23.31 33.39 -35.51
N ASP A 185 23.52 32.14 -35.10
CA ASP A 185 24.59 31.28 -35.59
C ASP A 185 24.43 30.98 -37.09
N SER A 186 23.20 30.74 -37.55
CA SER A 186 22.89 30.59 -38.98
C SER A 186 23.22 31.86 -39.77
N GLN A 187 22.92 33.04 -39.21
CA GLN A 187 23.26 34.31 -39.84
C GLN A 187 24.77 34.57 -39.86
N THR A 188 25.49 34.32 -38.76
CA THR A 188 26.95 34.50 -38.69
C THR A 188 27.68 33.54 -39.63
N THR A 189 27.25 32.27 -39.68
CA THR A 189 27.79 31.28 -40.63
C THR A 189 27.50 31.69 -42.07
N ALA A 190 26.32 32.22 -42.38
CA ALA A 190 26.02 32.74 -43.71
C ALA A 190 26.89 33.95 -44.09
N VAL A 191 27.16 34.87 -43.16
CA VAL A 191 28.07 36.01 -43.40
C VAL A 191 29.50 35.52 -43.62
N MET A 192 30.00 34.62 -42.76
CA MET A 192 31.33 34.03 -42.88
C MET A 192 31.51 33.32 -44.23
N LEU A 193 30.51 32.56 -44.69
CA LEU A 193 30.54 31.91 -46.00
C LEU A 193 30.64 32.92 -47.14
N ARG A 194 29.87 34.01 -47.14
CA ARG A 194 29.98 35.07 -48.16
C ARG A 194 31.35 35.74 -48.15
N GLU A 195 31.92 35.98 -46.99
CA GLU A 195 33.27 36.53 -46.88
C GLU A 195 34.34 35.57 -47.41
N LEU A 196 34.21 34.28 -47.12
CA LEU A 196 35.10 33.24 -47.66
C LEU A 196 34.96 33.13 -49.18
N GLU A 197 33.74 33.13 -49.71
CA GLU A 197 33.49 33.14 -51.16
C GLU A 197 34.11 34.38 -51.83
N SER A 198 33.99 35.56 -51.20
CA SER A 198 34.61 36.80 -51.67
C SER A 198 36.14 36.73 -51.67
N LYS A 199 36.75 36.24 -50.58
CA LYS A 199 38.22 36.05 -50.48
C LYS A 199 38.72 35.00 -51.49
N LEU A 200 37.95 33.95 -51.72
CA LEU A 200 38.29 32.92 -52.69
C LEU A 200 38.21 33.49 -54.13
N ALA A 201 37.22 34.32 -54.42
CA ALA A 201 37.12 35.05 -55.69
C ALA A 201 38.30 36.03 -55.87
N SER A 202 38.69 36.79 -54.84
CA SER A 202 39.85 37.69 -54.94
C SER A 202 41.15 36.91 -55.15
N ALA A 203 41.37 35.81 -54.43
CA ALA A 203 42.53 34.95 -54.60
C ALA A 203 42.59 34.30 -55.99
N ARG A 204 41.45 33.89 -56.56
CA ARG A 204 41.37 33.40 -57.95
C ARG A 204 41.77 34.49 -58.95
N ASN A 205 41.28 35.71 -58.77
CA ASN A 205 41.62 36.85 -59.63
C ASN A 205 43.10 37.24 -59.52
N GLU A 206 43.69 37.19 -58.32
CA GLU A 206 45.11 37.43 -58.10
C GLU A 206 45.99 36.34 -58.73
N ARG A 207 45.60 35.06 -58.59
CA ARG A 207 46.28 33.94 -59.26
C ARG A 207 46.27 34.12 -60.78
N GLU A 208 45.13 34.49 -61.37
CA GLU A 208 45.02 34.72 -62.81
C GLU A 208 45.93 35.86 -63.29
N LYS A 209 46.03 36.96 -62.52
CA LYS A 209 46.97 38.07 -62.80
C LYS A 209 48.44 37.65 -62.70
N LEU A 210 48.78 36.80 -61.73
CA LEU A 210 50.15 36.29 -61.57
C LEU A 210 50.50 35.29 -62.69
N GLU A 211 49.56 34.44 -63.10
CA GLU A 211 49.72 33.52 -64.22
C GLU A 211 49.95 34.29 -65.54
N SER A 212 49.17 35.35 -65.81
CA SER A 212 49.40 36.18 -67.00
C SER A 212 50.77 36.86 -66.99
N SER A 213 51.20 37.40 -65.84
CA SER A 213 52.53 38.01 -65.68
C SER A 213 53.68 36.99 -65.85
N LEU A 214 53.50 35.78 -65.33
CA LEU A 214 54.46 34.68 -65.49
C LEU A 214 54.58 34.27 -66.97
N ASP A 215 53.46 34.20 -67.69
CA ASP A 215 53.47 33.86 -69.12
C ASP A 215 54.11 34.96 -69.97
N GLU A 216 53.89 36.24 -69.62
CA GLU A 216 54.60 37.38 -70.22
C GLU A 216 56.11 37.31 -69.96
N ALA A 217 56.52 37.04 -68.72
CA ALA A 217 57.92 36.88 -68.33
C ALA A 217 58.57 35.67 -69.03
N ARG A 218 57.87 34.54 -69.14
CA ARG A 218 58.31 33.36 -69.90
C ARG A 218 58.46 33.66 -71.38
N GLN A 219 57.55 34.44 -71.98
CA GLN A 219 57.70 34.89 -73.36
C GLN A 219 58.89 35.83 -73.54
N GLN A 220 59.17 36.71 -72.56
CA GLN A 220 60.37 37.57 -72.58
C GLN A 220 61.67 36.77 -72.45
N VAL A 221 61.73 35.78 -71.55
CA VAL A 221 62.88 34.87 -71.39
C VAL A 221 63.10 34.02 -72.64
N LYS A 222 62.02 33.57 -73.28
CA LYS A 222 62.10 32.83 -74.55
C LYS A 222 62.57 33.72 -75.72
N ARG A 223 62.36 35.04 -75.63
CA ARG A 223 62.86 36.05 -76.58
C ARG A 223 64.31 36.48 -76.32
N SER A 224 64.85 36.27 -75.12
CA SER A 224 66.19 36.75 -74.72
C SER A 224 67.29 35.68 -74.66
N MET A 225 67.02 34.45 -75.14
CA MET A 225 68.01 33.37 -75.21
C MET A 225 69.01 33.56 -76.37
N THR A 226 70.08 34.32 -76.11
CA THR A 226 71.38 34.21 -76.81
C THR A 226 72.42 33.62 -75.85
N PRO A 227 73.23 32.62 -76.24
CA PRO A 227 74.21 32.03 -75.35
C PRO A 227 75.55 32.78 -75.46
N GLN A 228 76.12 33.27 -74.35
CA GLN A 228 77.57 33.40 -74.18
C GLN A 228 78.04 33.72 -72.74
N ARG A 229 78.89 32.81 -72.22
CA ARG A 229 80.02 32.95 -71.24
C ARG A 229 79.73 33.31 -69.76
N PRO A 230 80.69 33.08 -68.81
CA PRO A 230 81.68 32.00 -68.62
C PRO A 230 81.53 31.31 -67.22
N PRO A 231 82.14 30.13 -66.97
CA PRO A 231 81.84 29.29 -65.79
C PRO A 231 82.59 29.61 -64.48
N GLU A 232 83.62 30.47 -64.46
CA GLU A 232 84.56 30.51 -63.32
C GLU A 232 84.09 31.34 -62.09
N GLN A 233 83.19 32.31 -62.29
CA GLN A 233 82.59 33.05 -61.15
C GLN A 233 81.49 32.25 -60.46
N TYR A 234 80.89 31.30 -61.17
CA TYR A 234 79.89 30.39 -60.63
C TYR A 234 80.56 29.32 -59.78
N GLU A 235 81.73 28.82 -60.16
CA GLU A 235 82.45 27.82 -59.35
C GLU A 235 82.81 28.33 -57.95
N LYS A 236 83.32 29.57 -57.83
CA LYS A 236 83.59 30.17 -56.51
C LYS A 236 82.32 30.42 -55.70
N LYS A 237 81.26 30.92 -56.35
CA LYS A 237 79.95 31.07 -55.69
C LYS A 237 79.36 29.72 -55.30
N ILE A 238 79.58 28.67 -56.09
CA ILE A 238 79.14 27.30 -55.78
C ILE A 238 79.90 26.76 -54.58
N THR A 239 81.22 26.97 -54.47
CA THR A 239 81.99 26.55 -53.29
C THR A 239 81.61 27.34 -52.03
N ASP A 240 81.38 28.65 -52.15
CA ASP A 240 80.97 29.48 -51.03
C ASP A 240 79.54 29.11 -50.57
N LEU A 241 78.61 28.91 -51.51
CA LEU A 241 77.25 28.44 -51.23
C LEU A 241 77.24 26.99 -50.70
N GLN A 242 78.18 26.13 -51.10
CA GLN A 242 78.34 24.79 -50.55
C GLN A 242 78.79 24.83 -49.09
N ASN A 243 79.77 25.69 -48.76
CA ASN A 243 80.23 25.89 -47.39
C ASN A 243 79.15 26.51 -46.50
N GLU A 244 78.40 27.48 -47.02
CA GLU A 244 77.25 28.05 -46.33
C GLU A 244 76.12 27.03 -46.13
N LEU A 245 75.83 26.21 -47.15
CA LEU A 245 74.88 25.10 -47.03
C LEU A 245 75.31 24.08 -45.99
N GLU A 246 76.60 23.76 -45.91
CA GLU A 246 77.13 22.81 -44.93
C GLU A 246 77.11 23.39 -43.51
N GLN A 247 77.39 24.69 -43.36
CA GLN A 247 77.19 25.40 -42.10
C GLN A 247 75.73 25.43 -41.67
N VAL A 248 74.80 25.76 -42.57
CA VAL A 248 73.37 25.79 -42.30
C VAL A 248 72.86 24.38 -41.99
N ARG A 249 73.30 23.34 -42.72
CA ARG A 249 72.99 21.94 -42.41
C ARG A 249 73.51 21.54 -41.02
N SER A 250 74.72 21.96 -40.64
CA SER A 250 75.27 21.67 -39.30
C SER A 250 74.53 22.40 -38.17
N ARG A 251 74.03 23.62 -38.44
CA ARG A 251 73.22 24.41 -37.51
C ARG A 251 71.80 23.84 -37.41
N LEU A 252 71.22 23.46 -38.54
CA LEU A 252 69.93 22.79 -38.63
C LEU A 252 69.99 21.47 -37.87
N LYS A 253 71.00 20.63 -38.08
CA LYS A 253 71.17 19.36 -37.35
C LYS A 253 71.32 19.54 -35.84
N ARG A 254 72.02 20.60 -35.40
CA ARG A 254 72.11 20.95 -33.97
C ARG A 254 70.80 21.47 -33.41
N ALA A 255 70.07 22.27 -34.18
CA ALA A 255 68.73 22.75 -33.80
C ALA A 255 67.70 21.61 -33.80
N GLU A 256 67.78 20.68 -34.74
CA GLU A 256 66.99 19.44 -34.81
C GLU A 256 67.28 18.57 -33.58
N GLN A 257 68.54 18.32 -33.23
CA GLN A 257 68.89 17.57 -32.01
C GLN A 257 68.41 18.26 -30.72
N GLN A 258 68.42 19.59 -30.67
CA GLN A 258 67.86 20.36 -29.55
C GLN A 258 66.32 20.39 -29.56
N SER A 259 65.70 20.20 -30.73
CA SER A 259 64.25 20.16 -30.93
C SER A 259 63.67 18.74 -30.82
N GLU A 260 64.47 17.68 -30.99
CA GLU A 260 64.06 16.28 -30.90
C GLU A 260 63.84 15.84 -29.45
N GLU A 261 64.60 16.38 -28.50
CA GLU A 261 64.37 16.16 -27.07
C GLU A 261 64.24 17.48 -26.28
N PRO A 262 63.16 18.25 -26.49
CA PRO A 262 62.88 19.40 -25.65
C PRO A 262 62.68 18.92 -24.19
N PRO A 263 63.24 19.59 -23.18
CA PRO A 263 63.09 19.19 -21.77
C PRO A 263 61.61 19.15 -21.33
N LEU A 264 60.75 19.94 -21.99
CA LEU A 264 59.31 19.91 -21.80
C LEU A 264 58.67 18.60 -22.28
N LEU A 265 59.13 18.02 -23.40
CA LEU A 265 58.62 16.75 -23.91
C LEU A 265 58.91 15.61 -22.92
N ARG A 266 60.12 15.56 -22.34
CA ARG A 266 60.46 14.59 -21.28
C ARG A 266 59.59 14.79 -20.03
N LYS A 267 59.30 16.03 -19.66
CA LYS A 267 58.42 16.33 -18.52
C LYS A 267 56.99 15.86 -18.78
N ILE A 268 56.46 16.08 -19.98
CA ILE A 268 55.13 15.61 -20.39
C ILE A 268 55.11 14.07 -20.45
N GLN A 269 56.14 13.43 -21.01
CA GLN A 269 56.26 11.97 -21.01
C GLN A 269 56.29 11.40 -19.59
N GLY A 270 57.02 12.02 -18.66
CA GLY A 270 57.00 11.67 -17.24
C GLY A 270 55.62 11.83 -16.61
N GLN A 271 54.97 12.97 -16.83
CA GLN A 271 53.60 13.21 -16.35
C GLN A 271 52.59 12.21 -16.92
N MET A 272 52.74 11.80 -18.19
CA MET A 272 51.89 10.77 -18.78
C MET A 272 52.11 9.40 -18.14
N GLU A 273 53.35 9.01 -17.83
CA GLU A 273 53.60 7.74 -17.14
C GLU A 273 53.12 7.80 -15.68
N ASP A 274 53.28 8.93 -14.98
CA ASP A 274 52.74 9.14 -13.64
C ASP A 274 51.21 9.02 -13.63
N MET A 275 50.53 9.68 -14.58
CA MET A 275 49.08 9.56 -14.76
C MET A 275 48.67 8.12 -15.08
N ARG A 276 49.46 7.41 -15.89
CA ARG A 276 49.20 6.01 -16.23
C ARG A 276 49.35 5.09 -15.02
N ILE A 277 50.35 5.32 -14.16
CA ILE A 277 50.55 4.60 -12.90
C ILE A 277 49.38 4.88 -11.97
N GLN A 278 49.02 6.15 -11.76
CA GLN A 278 47.88 6.55 -10.91
C GLN A 278 46.56 5.93 -11.40
N HIS A 279 46.30 5.91 -12.71
CA HIS A 279 45.12 5.26 -13.26
C HIS A 279 45.13 3.75 -13.06
N ARG A 280 46.28 3.07 -13.24
CA ARG A 280 46.41 1.63 -12.96
C ARG A 280 46.15 1.33 -11.48
N GLU A 281 46.69 2.14 -10.57
CA GLU A 281 46.47 2.01 -9.13
C GLU A 281 45.01 2.27 -8.75
N ALA A 282 44.38 3.30 -9.33
CA ALA A 282 42.97 3.59 -9.11
C ALA A 282 42.07 2.43 -9.60
N ILE A 283 42.34 1.88 -10.80
CA ILE A 283 41.62 0.71 -11.30
C ILE A 283 41.82 -0.50 -10.38
N HIS A 284 43.04 -0.71 -9.86
CA HIS A 284 43.31 -1.80 -8.94
C HIS A 284 42.55 -1.62 -7.61
N GLN A 285 42.55 -0.41 -7.04
CA GLN A 285 41.80 -0.10 -5.81
C GLN A 285 40.29 -0.28 -6.01
N GLU A 286 39.74 0.17 -7.14
CA GLU A 286 38.33 -0.03 -7.46
C GLU A 286 37.98 -1.50 -7.66
N ARG A 287 38.87 -2.31 -8.26
CA ARG A 287 38.67 -3.77 -8.35
C ARG A 287 38.67 -4.44 -6.98
N VAL A 288 39.58 -4.05 -6.08
CA VAL A 288 39.63 -4.59 -4.71
C VAL A 288 38.38 -4.18 -3.93
N ARG A 289 37.95 -2.92 -4.03
CA ARG A 289 36.71 -2.44 -3.41
C ARG A 289 35.49 -3.19 -3.94
N ALA A 290 35.38 -3.34 -5.26
CA ALA A 290 34.31 -4.10 -5.88
C ALA A 290 34.29 -5.56 -5.41
N ALA A 291 35.45 -6.23 -5.37
CA ALA A 291 35.55 -7.60 -4.89
C ALA A 291 35.12 -7.76 -3.42
N ALA A 292 35.49 -6.83 -2.53
CA ALA A 292 35.07 -6.84 -1.13
C ALA A 292 33.55 -6.61 -0.98
N VAL A 293 32.96 -5.71 -1.78
CA VAL A 293 31.51 -5.50 -1.80
C VAL A 293 30.79 -6.75 -2.32
N GLU A 294 31.31 -7.40 -3.37
CA GLU A 294 30.74 -8.66 -3.85
C GLU A 294 30.83 -9.79 -2.81
N GLU A 295 31.94 -9.89 -2.06
CA GLU A 295 32.09 -10.88 -1.00
C GLU A 295 31.07 -10.67 0.12
N THR A 296 30.94 -9.43 0.62
CA THR A 296 29.91 -9.11 1.64
C THR A 296 28.49 -9.36 1.14
N SER A 297 28.22 -9.10 -0.15
CA SER A 297 26.93 -9.41 -0.77
C SER A 297 26.69 -10.92 -0.86
N ARG A 298 27.71 -11.73 -1.20
CA ARG A 298 27.61 -13.19 -1.21
C ARG A 298 27.36 -13.75 0.19
N ASP A 299 28.02 -13.22 1.21
CA ASP A 299 27.84 -13.69 2.60
C ASP A 299 26.45 -13.35 3.14
N LEU A 300 25.95 -12.15 2.83
CA LEU A 300 24.58 -11.76 3.17
C LEU A 300 23.55 -12.65 2.45
N ALA A 301 23.79 -12.99 1.17
CA ALA A 301 22.92 -13.90 0.43
C ALA A 301 22.89 -15.31 1.06
N LYS A 302 24.05 -15.87 1.43
CA LYS A 302 24.14 -17.15 2.15
C LYS A 302 23.40 -17.10 3.49
N ALA A 303 23.60 -16.06 4.29
CA ALA A 303 22.89 -15.91 5.57
C ALA A 303 21.37 -15.82 5.40
N HIS A 304 20.89 -15.21 4.31
CA HIS A 304 19.47 -15.21 3.96
C HIS A 304 18.97 -16.58 3.52
N GLU A 305 19.74 -17.30 2.71
CA GLU A 305 19.43 -18.67 2.29
C GLU A 305 19.33 -19.61 3.50
N ASP A 306 20.30 -19.57 4.42
CA ASP A 306 20.29 -20.36 5.66
C ASP A 306 19.06 -20.06 6.54
N ARG A 307 18.69 -18.77 6.62
CA ARG A 307 17.48 -18.36 7.35
C ARG A 307 16.23 -18.89 6.67
N VAL A 308 16.16 -18.84 5.34
CA VAL A 308 15.03 -19.39 4.57
C VAL A 308 14.95 -20.90 4.78
N ALA A 309 16.06 -21.63 4.65
CA ALA A 309 16.12 -23.07 4.91
C ALA A 309 15.66 -23.44 6.33
N THR A 310 16.06 -22.64 7.34
CA THR A 310 15.60 -22.84 8.73
C THR A 310 14.10 -22.60 8.88
N LEU A 311 13.55 -21.58 8.21
CA LEU A 311 12.11 -21.31 8.22
C LEU A 311 11.32 -22.38 7.48
N GLU A 312 11.85 -22.90 6.38
CA GLU A 312 11.26 -24.00 5.62
C GLU A 312 11.25 -25.29 6.43
N ALA A 313 12.33 -25.61 7.15
CA ALA A 313 12.36 -26.75 8.09
C ALA A 313 11.28 -26.62 9.18
N ARG A 314 11.16 -25.44 9.80
CA ARG A 314 10.09 -25.20 10.80
C ARG A 314 8.69 -25.28 10.20
N LEU A 315 8.49 -24.81 8.97
CA LEU A 315 7.21 -24.94 8.27
C LEU A 315 6.90 -26.41 7.95
N ALA A 316 7.91 -27.21 7.60
CA ALA A 316 7.76 -28.64 7.40
C ALA A 316 7.36 -29.34 8.72
N ASP A 317 8.01 -29.02 9.83
CA ASP A 317 7.65 -29.54 11.16
C ASP A 317 6.21 -29.17 11.56
N LEU A 318 5.83 -27.91 11.37
CA LEU A 318 4.46 -27.46 11.63
C LEU A 318 3.45 -28.19 10.73
N SER A 319 3.76 -28.34 9.44
CA SER A 319 2.90 -29.07 8.50
C SER A 319 2.75 -30.54 8.90
N TYR A 320 3.84 -31.16 9.36
CA TYR A 320 3.82 -32.53 9.88
C TYR A 320 2.95 -32.65 11.14
N THR A 321 3.08 -31.72 12.09
CA THR A 321 2.26 -31.74 13.31
C THR A 321 0.78 -31.52 13.00
N VAL A 322 0.43 -30.57 12.11
CA VAL A 322 -0.96 -30.37 11.66
C VAL A 322 -1.51 -31.63 10.98
N ALA A 323 -0.74 -32.25 10.09
CA ALA A 323 -1.14 -33.51 9.46
C ALA A 323 -1.35 -34.63 10.49
N SER A 324 -0.53 -34.70 11.54
CA SER A 324 -0.72 -35.67 12.62
C SER A 324 -2.01 -35.42 13.42
N TYR A 325 -2.34 -34.16 13.70
CA TYR A 325 -3.60 -33.79 14.36
C TYR A 325 -4.83 -34.06 13.49
N ASP A 326 -4.74 -33.80 12.18
CA ASP A 326 -5.81 -34.12 11.26
C ASP A 326 -6.04 -35.64 11.18
N ARG A 327 -4.97 -36.43 11.23
CA ARG A 327 -5.06 -37.90 11.29
C ARG A 327 -5.74 -38.37 12.57
N THR A 328 -5.31 -37.90 13.75
CA THR A 328 -5.95 -38.28 15.01
C THR A 328 -7.41 -37.84 15.04
N ARG A 329 -7.72 -36.65 14.51
CA ARG A 329 -9.10 -36.17 14.38
C ARG A 329 -9.96 -37.08 13.50
N GLN A 330 -9.40 -37.60 12.40
CA GLN A 330 -10.12 -38.58 11.56
C GLN A 330 -10.36 -39.89 12.30
N GLU A 331 -9.38 -40.38 13.06
CA GLU A 331 -9.50 -41.57 13.89
C GLU A 331 -10.59 -41.37 14.97
N ASP A 332 -10.63 -40.21 15.62
CA ASP A 332 -11.66 -39.83 16.60
C ASP A 332 -13.05 -39.75 15.96
N LEU A 333 -13.18 -39.15 14.77
CA LEU A 333 -14.45 -39.08 14.04
C LEU A 333 -14.97 -40.48 13.69
N GLN A 334 -14.08 -41.39 13.28
CA GLN A 334 -14.44 -42.79 13.04
C GLN A 334 -14.87 -43.50 14.34
N ALA A 335 -14.19 -43.26 15.46
CA ALA A 335 -14.57 -43.80 16.75
C ALA A 335 -15.95 -43.28 17.19
N ILE A 336 -16.22 -41.98 17.01
CA ILE A 336 -17.52 -41.37 17.29
C ILE A 336 -18.62 -41.99 16.42
N GLN A 337 -18.36 -42.25 15.13
CA GLN A 337 -19.32 -42.94 14.27
C GLN A 337 -19.64 -44.35 14.78
N LYS A 338 -18.62 -45.15 15.13
CA LYS A 338 -18.82 -46.49 15.71
C LYS A 338 -19.62 -46.46 17.01
N LEU A 339 -19.36 -45.48 17.88
CA LEU A 339 -20.12 -45.30 19.12
C LEU A 339 -21.57 -44.89 18.85
N LYS A 340 -21.81 -44.00 17.86
CA LYS A 340 -23.17 -43.63 17.45
C LYS A 340 -23.94 -44.82 16.90
N GLU A 341 -23.30 -45.65 16.07
CA GLU A 341 -23.87 -46.91 15.58
C GLU A 341 -24.23 -47.83 16.76
N LYS A 342 -23.32 -48.04 17.71
CA LYS A 342 -23.58 -48.87 18.90
C LYS A 342 -24.72 -48.33 19.77
N VAL A 343 -24.79 -47.01 19.97
CA VAL A 343 -25.92 -46.38 20.70
C VAL A 343 -27.22 -46.60 19.94
N SER A 344 -27.22 -46.51 18.61
CA SER A 344 -28.41 -46.78 17.80
C SER A 344 -28.85 -48.25 17.88
N GLU A 345 -27.91 -49.20 17.89
CA GLU A 345 -28.17 -50.62 18.11
C GLU A 345 -28.77 -50.86 19.50
N LEU A 346 -28.15 -50.31 20.55
CA LEU A 346 -28.65 -50.43 21.92
C LEU A 346 -30.02 -49.76 22.10
N ALA A 347 -30.28 -48.64 21.43
CA ALA A 347 -31.58 -48.00 21.44
C ALA A 347 -32.64 -48.90 20.77
N GLN A 348 -32.31 -49.53 19.64
CA GLN A 348 -33.20 -50.51 19.00
C GLN A 348 -33.45 -51.71 19.93
N GLU A 349 -32.41 -52.28 20.53
CA GLU A 349 -32.54 -53.36 21.52
C GLU A 349 -33.42 -52.94 22.70
N ASN A 350 -33.24 -51.74 23.24
CA ASN A 350 -34.01 -51.22 24.36
C ASN A 350 -35.48 -50.98 23.96
N THR A 351 -35.75 -50.46 22.75
CA THR A 351 -37.14 -50.34 22.26
C THR A 351 -37.82 -51.71 22.12
N VAL A 352 -37.08 -52.73 21.69
CA VAL A 352 -37.60 -54.11 21.62
C VAL A 352 -37.84 -54.68 23.01
N LEU A 353 -36.95 -54.43 23.98
CA LEU A 353 -37.11 -54.87 25.37
C LEU A 353 -38.27 -54.16 26.07
N VAL A 354 -38.41 -52.84 25.90
CA VAL A 354 -39.54 -52.05 26.41
C VAL A 354 -40.86 -52.50 25.77
N SER A 355 -40.87 -52.82 24.48
CA SER A 355 -42.07 -53.38 23.83
C SER A 355 -42.45 -54.78 24.35
N ARG A 356 -41.50 -55.53 24.92
CA ARG A 356 -41.74 -56.83 25.58
C ARG A 356 -42.20 -56.68 27.04
N LEU A 357 -41.94 -55.54 27.67
CA LEU A 357 -42.40 -55.18 29.01
C LEU A 357 -43.66 -54.30 28.86
N GLY A 358 -44.83 -54.92 28.74
CA GLY A 358 -46.11 -54.21 28.61
C GLY A 358 -46.40 -53.26 29.78
N PRO A 359 -47.30 -52.27 29.61
CA PRO A 359 -47.61 -51.26 30.62
C PRO A 359 -48.56 -51.85 31.66
N ASP A 360 -48.05 -52.63 32.60
CA ASP A 360 -48.80 -53.07 33.79
C ASP A 360 -48.17 -52.49 35.05
N THR A 361 -48.43 -51.21 35.30
CA THR A 361 -48.38 -50.62 36.66
C THR A 361 -49.32 -49.42 36.72
N GLU A 362 -50.61 -49.67 36.58
CA GLU A 362 -51.60 -48.75 37.12
C GLU A 362 -51.58 -48.84 38.65
N ASN A 363 -51.21 -47.71 39.25
CA ASN A 363 -51.34 -47.42 40.67
C ASN A 363 -52.81 -47.52 41.07
N SER A 364 -53.21 -48.65 41.67
CA SER A 364 -54.44 -48.68 42.45
C SER A 364 -54.20 -47.90 43.75
N ASP A 365 -54.79 -46.72 43.86
CA ASP A 365 -55.01 -46.00 45.12
C ASP A 365 -55.85 -46.88 46.06
N THR A 366 -55.20 -47.87 46.69
CA THR A 366 -55.77 -48.65 47.77
C THR A 366 -55.71 -47.80 49.02
N ASP A 367 -56.87 -47.30 49.43
CA ASP A 367 -57.11 -46.62 50.70
C ASP A 367 -56.29 -47.29 51.82
N MET A 368 -55.43 -46.53 52.51
CA MET A 368 -54.45 -47.07 53.47
C MET A 368 -55.12 -47.98 54.51
N ASN A 369 -56.35 -47.64 54.89
CA ASN A 369 -57.19 -48.41 55.79
C ASN A 369 -57.68 -49.75 55.20
N ALA A 370 -57.92 -49.83 53.89
CA ALA A 370 -58.24 -51.08 53.19
C ALA A 370 -57.01 -52.01 53.11
N LEU A 371 -55.83 -51.44 52.88
CA LEU A 371 -54.55 -52.16 52.96
C LEU A 371 -54.29 -52.67 54.37
N ILE A 372 -54.46 -51.82 55.40
CA ILE A 372 -54.31 -52.22 56.80
C ILE A 372 -55.28 -53.36 57.13
N ARG A 373 -56.58 -53.25 56.81
CA ARG A 373 -57.55 -54.33 57.06
C ARG A 373 -57.19 -55.63 56.36
N ARG A 374 -56.63 -55.55 55.14
CA ARG A 374 -56.20 -56.74 54.38
C ARG A 374 -54.94 -57.35 54.99
N LEU A 375 -54.02 -56.53 55.48
CA LEU A 375 -52.81 -56.94 56.16
C LEU A 375 -53.13 -57.55 57.54
N THR A 376 -54.09 -57.02 58.27
CA THR A 376 -54.60 -57.62 59.52
C THR A 376 -55.25 -58.98 59.24
N LYS A 377 -56.10 -59.09 58.22
CA LYS A 377 -56.67 -60.39 57.82
C LYS A 377 -55.61 -61.42 57.45
N LEU A 378 -54.57 -61.00 56.72
CA LEU A 378 -53.46 -61.89 56.36
C LEU A 378 -52.62 -62.27 57.58
N LYS A 379 -52.39 -61.35 58.51
CA LYS A 379 -51.74 -61.63 59.81
C LYS A 379 -52.54 -62.67 60.59
N ASP A 380 -53.85 -62.50 60.72
CA ASP A 380 -54.72 -63.43 61.46
C ASP A 380 -54.76 -64.82 60.80
N GLN A 381 -54.79 -64.87 59.46
CA GLN A 381 -54.70 -66.11 58.70
C GLN A 381 -53.35 -66.79 58.88
N LEU A 382 -52.25 -66.03 58.91
CA LEU A 382 -50.90 -66.56 59.12
C LEU A 382 -50.73 -67.12 60.54
N ILE A 383 -51.27 -66.43 61.55
CA ILE A 383 -51.30 -66.92 62.94
C ILE A 383 -52.13 -68.21 63.04
N HIS A 384 -53.32 -68.24 62.43
CA HIS A 384 -54.16 -69.44 62.41
C HIS A 384 -53.51 -70.62 61.67
N ALA A 385 -52.83 -70.36 60.55
CA ALA A 385 -52.11 -71.39 59.80
C ALA A 385 -50.89 -71.92 60.60
N ASN A 386 -50.21 -71.03 61.33
CA ASN A 386 -49.06 -71.37 62.15
C ASN A 386 -49.43 -72.19 63.40
N LEU A 387 -50.61 -71.94 63.98
CA LEU A 387 -51.16 -72.75 65.08
C LEU A 387 -51.52 -74.19 64.65
N ASN A 388 -51.87 -74.37 63.38
CA ASN A 388 -52.24 -75.67 62.81
C ASN A 388 -51.07 -76.37 62.10
N ALA A 389 -49.88 -75.77 62.08
CA ALA A 389 -48.70 -76.31 61.43
C ALA A 389 -47.91 -77.23 62.38
N PRO A 390 -47.31 -78.33 61.87
CA PRO A 390 -46.54 -79.27 62.69
C PRO A 390 -45.25 -78.66 63.29
N HIS A 391 -44.78 -77.52 62.77
CA HIS A 391 -43.66 -76.73 63.30
C HIS A 391 -44.05 -75.25 63.37
N PRO A 392 -44.49 -74.73 64.53
CA PRO A 392 -44.83 -73.33 64.67
C PRO A 392 -43.58 -72.45 64.57
N VAL A 393 -43.61 -71.46 63.68
CA VAL A 393 -42.58 -70.43 63.49
C VAL A 393 -42.97 -69.18 64.28
N ASP A 394 -42.00 -68.47 64.86
CA ASP A 394 -42.29 -67.20 65.55
C ASP A 394 -42.66 -66.10 64.54
N VAL A 395 -43.98 -65.92 64.35
CA VAL A 395 -44.59 -65.01 63.37
C VAL A 395 -44.34 -63.53 63.74
N GLU A 396 -44.09 -63.23 65.01
CA GLU A 396 -43.83 -61.87 65.49
C GLU A 396 -42.45 -61.38 65.03
N SER A 397 -41.44 -62.26 65.07
CA SER A 397 -40.08 -61.96 64.59
C SER A 397 -39.99 -61.71 63.08
N LEU A 398 -40.87 -62.35 62.30
CA LEU A 398 -40.88 -62.25 60.83
C LEU A 398 -41.56 -60.95 60.34
N LEU A 399 -42.52 -60.44 61.10
CA LEU A 399 -43.28 -59.22 60.78
C LEU A 399 -42.61 -57.95 61.36
N CYS A 400 -41.84 -58.08 62.44
CA CYS A 400 -41.15 -56.97 63.13
C CYS A 400 -39.66 -56.82 62.74
N GLY A 401 -39.32 -57.02 61.46
CA GLY A 401 -37.96 -56.77 60.94
C GLY A 401 -37.47 -55.30 61.05
N GLY A 402 -38.35 -54.38 61.46
CA GLY A 402 -38.08 -52.94 61.54
C GLY A 402 -37.16 -52.51 62.69
N GLU A 403 -37.16 -53.18 63.84
CA GLU A 403 -36.32 -52.78 64.99
C GLU A 403 -34.82 -52.97 64.67
N SER A 404 -34.47 -54.03 63.95
CA SER A 404 -33.08 -54.30 63.53
C SER A 404 -32.58 -53.35 62.43
N ALA A 405 -33.48 -52.80 61.62
CA ALA A 405 -33.15 -51.78 60.61
C ALA A 405 -33.02 -50.39 61.26
N HIS A 406 -33.86 -50.08 62.24
CA HIS A 406 -33.83 -48.80 62.96
C HIS A 406 -32.57 -48.66 63.83
N ILE A 407 -32.11 -49.74 64.45
CA ILE A 407 -30.83 -49.77 65.19
C ILE A 407 -29.65 -49.55 64.23
N ARG A 408 -29.67 -50.17 63.04
CA ARG A 408 -28.62 -49.95 62.01
C ARG A 408 -28.63 -48.53 61.47
N CYS A 409 -29.81 -47.97 61.16
CA CYS A 409 -29.94 -46.58 60.74
C CYS A 409 -29.49 -45.60 61.84
N GLN A 410 -29.75 -45.92 63.11
CA GLN A 410 -29.31 -45.11 64.24
C GLN A 410 -27.80 -45.17 64.43
N GLN A 411 -27.20 -46.36 64.26
CA GLN A 411 -25.74 -46.52 64.26
C GLN A 411 -25.09 -45.79 63.08
N GLU A 412 -25.67 -45.86 61.88
CA GLU A 412 -25.20 -45.11 60.71
C GLU A 412 -25.35 -43.60 60.91
N TYR A 413 -26.44 -43.14 61.54
CA TYR A 413 -26.65 -41.74 61.89
C TYR A 413 -25.61 -41.26 62.91
N ASP A 414 -25.34 -42.04 63.94
CA ASP A 414 -24.34 -41.71 64.97
C ASP A 414 -22.92 -41.69 64.36
N GLN A 415 -22.61 -42.63 63.47
CA GLN A 415 -21.34 -42.63 62.71
C GLN A 415 -21.21 -41.39 61.82
N LEU A 416 -22.27 -41.04 61.07
CA LEU A 416 -22.27 -39.87 60.20
C LEU A 416 -22.15 -38.56 61.01
N LYS A 417 -22.72 -38.52 62.21
CA LYS A 417 -22.62 -37.41 63.15
C LYS A 417 -21.21 -37.27 63.71
N GLU A 418 -20.55 -38.38 64.04
CA GLU A 418 -19.14 -38.37 64.42
C GLU A 418 -18.23 -37.94 63.27
N GLU A 419 -18.46 -38.43 62.05
CA GLU A 419 -17.74 -38.00 60.86
C GLU A 419 -17.95 -36.52 60.58
N PHE A 420 -19.16 -36.00 60.76
CA PHE A 420 -19.48 -34.59 60.62
C PHE A 420 -18.75 -33.72 61.66
N GLU A 421 -18.71 -34.13 62.93
CA GLU A 421 -17.96 -33.40 63.96
C GLU A 421 -16.44 -33.48 63.71
N ARG A 422 -15.92 -34.61 63.22
CA ARG A 422 -14.52 -34.73 62.76
C ARG A 422 -14.26 -33.79 61.58
N TYR A 423 -15.17 -33.75 60.60
CA TYR A 423 -15.05 -32.87 59.44
C TYR A 423 -15.11 -31.39 59.84
N LYS A 424 -15.97 -31.04 60.79
CA LYS A 424 -16.08 -29.69 61.36
C LYS A 424 -14.82 -29.28 62.13
N ILE A 425 -14.21 -30.19 62.89
CA ILE A 425 -12.91 -29.94 63.56
C ILE A 425 -11.80 -29.74 62.52
N ILE A 426 -11.74 -30.59 61.49
CA ILE A 426 -10.75 -30.48 60.39
C ILE A 426 -10.94 -29.17 59.60
N SER A 427 -12.19 -28.79 59.32
CA SER A 427 -12.51 -27.51 58.64
C SER A 427 -12.19 -26.29 59.49
N ARG A 428 -12.26 -26.40 60.83
CA ARG A 428 -11.96 -25.29 61.76
C ARG A 428 -10.45 -25.14 62.03
N GLN A 429 -9.65 -26.18 61.76
CA GLN A 429 -8.19 -26.15 61.87
C GLN A 429 -7.47 -25.73 60.56
N GLN A 430 -8.20 -25.56 59.45
CA GLN A 430 -7.66 -24.87 58.28
C GLN A 430 -7.70 -23.35 58.50
N PRO A 431 -6.57 -22.63 58.33
CA PRO A 431 -6.58 -21.18 58.45
C PRO A 431 -7.42 -20.62 57.30
N MET A 432 -8.48 -19.90 57.67
CA MET A 432 -9.30 -19.11 56.76
C MET A 432 -8.43 -18.02 56.12
N SER A 433 -7.90 -18.31 54.93
CA SER A 433 -7.42 -17.30 54.01
C SER A 433 -8.41 -17.19 52.86
N THR A 434 -9.06 -16.03 52.82
CA THR A 434 -9.84 -15.43 51.72
C THR A 434 -11.09 -16.19 51.27
N ALA A 435 -12.23 -15.64 51.68
CA ALA A 435 -13.53 -15.86 51.06
C ALA A 435 -13.50 -15.42 49.59
N GLY A 436 -13.99 -16.30 48.71
CA GLY A 436 -14.26 -16.00 47.30
C GLY A 436 -13.77 -17.10 46.37
N GLU A 437 -14.66 -18.07 46.09
CA GLU A 437 -14.78 -18.93 44.90
C GLU A 437 -14.91 -20.44 45.23
N PRO A 438 -15.84 -21.15 44.55
CA PRO A 438 -16.12 -22.54 44.82
C PRO A 438 -14.96 -23.41 44.34
N ALA A 439 -14.50 -24.28 45.23
CA ALA A 439 -13.34 -25.12 45.04
C ALA A 439 -13.58 -26.20 43.96
N CYS A 440 -12.88 -26.10 42.83
CA CYS A 440 -12.62 -27.25 41.98
C CYS A 440 -11.36 -27.96 42.53
N LYS A 441 -11.54 -28.85 43.53
CA LYS A 441 -10.45 -29.66 44.10
C LYS A 441 -10.17 -30.85 43.17
N GLY A 442 -9.05 -30.80 42.44
CA GLY A 442 -8.53 -31.88 41.59
C GLY A 442 -7.41 -31.40 40.65
N ASP A 443 -6.83 -32.30 39.84
CA ASP A 443 -5.75 -32.03 38.87
C ASP A 443 -6.01 -30.83 37.94
N CYS A 444 -7.28 -30.48 37.74
CA CYS A 444 -7.73 -29.29 37.02
C CYS A 444 -7.20 -27.97 37.65
N GLY A 445 -7.09 -27.89 38.98
CA GLY A 445 -6.53 -26.72 39.67
C GLY A 445 -5.03 -26.54 39.40
N LYS A 446 -4.26 -27.63 39.43
CA LYS A 446 -2.82 -27.61 39.09
C LYS A 446 -2.61 -27.24 37.63
N GLN A 447 -3.42 -27.80 36.72
CA GLN A 447 -3.39 -27.44 35.30
C GLN A 447 -3.74 -25.96 35.07
N LEU A 448 -4.70 -25.39 35.82
CA LEU A 448 -5.00 -23.96 35.78
C LEU A 448 -3.85 -23.11 36.30
N GLU A 449 -3.18 -23.51 37.38
CA GLU A 449 -1.98 -22.84 37.90
C GLU A 449 -0.81 -22.88 36.89
N ASP A 450 -0.57 -24.04 36.27
CA ASP A 450 0.47 -24.25 35.26
C ASP A 450 0.19 -23.43 34.00
N LEU A 451 -1.07 -23.39 33.55
CA LEU A 451 -1.49 -22.54 32.43
C LEU A 451 -1.34 -21.06 32.78
N ARG A 452 -1.71 -20.63 33.99
CA ARG A 452 -1.48 -19.25 34.46
C ARG A 452 0.01 -18.90 34.53
N GLN A 453 0.86 -19.83 34.96
CA GLN A 453 2.31 -19.64 34.97
C GLN A 453 2.90 -19.60 33.56
N LYS A 454 2.42 -20.46 32.65
CA LYS A 454 2.81 -20.47 31.24
C LYS A 454 2.39 -19.19 30.53
N ILE A 455 1.18 -18.68 30.79
CA ILE A 455 0.72 -17.37 30.30
C ILE A 455 1.64 -16.26 30.83
N ARG A 456 1.97 -16.24 32.13
CA ARG A 456 2.91 -15.25 32.69
C ARG A 456 4.28 -15.31 32.04
N ASN A 457 4.82 -16.49 31.79
CA ASN A 457 6.12 -16.69 31.14
C ASN A 457 6.09 -16.29 29.65
N LEU A 458 4.99 -16.57 28.94
CA LEU A 458 4.82 -16.15 27.55
C LEU A 458 4.67 -14.63 27.46
N THR A 459 3.93 -14.00 28.38
CA THR A 459 3.80 -12.55 28.44
C THR A 459 5.13 -11.88 28.75
N SER A 460 5.93 -12.42 29.68
CA SER A 460 7.26 -11.85 29.98
C SER A 460 8.26 -12.06 28.82
N ALA A 461 8.24 -13.22 28.16
CA ALA A 461 9.06 -13.46 26.97
C ALA A 461 8.66 -12.54 25.79
N ALA A 462 7.36 -12.32 25.59
CA ALA A 462 6.86 -11.39 24.59
C ALA A 462 7.27 -9.94 24.90
N GLN A 463 7.22 -9.54 26.17
CA GLN A 463 7.67 -8.22 26.60
C GLN A 463 9.17 -8.03 26.37
N LEU A 464 10.01 -8.98 26.76
CA LEU A 464 11.46 -8.93 26.53
C LEU A 464 11.81 -8.89 25.03
N ALA A 465 11.09 -9.65 24.20
CA ALA A 465 11.24 -9.61 22.75
C ALA A 465 10.83 -8.25 22.18
N ALA A 466 9.73 -7.67 22.66
CA ALA A 466 9.27 -6.33 22.25
C ALA A 466 10.29 -5.26 22.64
N ASP A 467 10.84 -5.31 23.86
CA ASP A 467 11.86 -4.37 24.34
C ASP A 467 13.17 -4.49 23.54
N SER A 468 13.60 -5.72 23.22
CA SER A 468 14.78 -5.97 22.37
C SER A 468 14.58 -5.43 20.95
N HIS A 469 13.41 -5.66 20.35
CA HIS A 469 13.08 -5.10 19.04
C HIS A 469 12.98 -3.58 19.09
N ALA A 470 12.41 -2.99 20.14
CA ALA A 470 12.36 -1.54 20.30
C ALA A 470 13.77 -0.93 20.37
N GLN A 471 14.69 -1.56 21.11
CA GLN A 471 16.10 -1.14 21.16
C GLN A 471 16.80 -1.27 19.80
N GLN A 472 16.58 -2.36 19.06
CA GLN A 472 17.12 -2.53 17.70
C GLN A 472 16.57 -1.47 16.72
N VAL A 473 15.28 -1.14 16.82
CA VAL A 473 14.68 -0.08 15.98
C VAL A 473 15.28 1.28 16.33
N LEU A 474 15.55 1.57 17.61
CA LEU A 474 16.21 2.80 18.02
C LEU A 474 17.66 2.87 17.53
N SER A 475 18.43 1.78 17.61
CA SER A 475 19.81 1.76 17.12
C SER A 475 19.88 1.94 15.61
N LEU A 476 19.01 1.26 14.85
CA LEU A 476 18.91 1.43 13.39
C LEU A 476 18.47 2.85 13.01
N ARG A 477 17.56 3.47 13.78
CA ARG A 477 17.19 4.87 13.57
C ARG A 477 18.36 5.82 13.82
N GLN A 478 19.15 5.58 14.86
CA GLN A 478 20.34 6.39 15.16
C GLN A 478 21.40 6.24 14.06
N GLU A 479 21.62 5.03 13.56
CA GLU A 479 22.52 4.76 12.44
C GLU A 479 22.05 5.42 11.13
N LEU A 480 20.74 5.37 10.82
CA LEU A 480 20.20 6.09 9.67
C LEU A 480 20.41 7.61 9.78
N VAL A 481 20.27 8.18 10.97
CA VAL A 481 20.52 9.62 11.20
C VAL A 481 22.01 9.94 11.04
N SER A 482 22.91 9.12 11.57
CA SER A 482 24.35 9.35 11.42
C SER A 482 24.83 9.19 9.97
N GLN A 483 24.30 8.21 9.24
CA GLN A 483 24.56 8.04 7.81
C GLN A 483 24.05 9.22 6.98
N ARG A 484 22.83 9.71 7.26
CA ARG A 484 22.30 10.93 6.61
C ARG A 484 23.18 12.14 6.87
N ALA A 485 23.62 12.35 8.11
CA ALA A 485 24.53 13.44 8.46
C ALA A 485 25.89 13.31 7.76
N SER A 486 26.43 12.10 7.64
CA SER A 486 27.66 11.82 6.88
C SER A 486 27.52 12.19 5.41
N HIS A 487 26.44 11.76 4.75
CA HIS A 487 26.15 12.11 3.36
C HIS A 487 25.95 13.62 3.16
N GLU A 488 25.26 14.28 4.09
CA GLU A 488 25.10 15.74 4.06
C GLU A 488 26.46 16.47 4.15
N ASN A 489 27.37 15.98 4.98
CA ASN A 489 28.72 16.53 5.09
C ASN A 489 29.55 16.29 3.82
N VAL A 490 29.43 15.11 3.19
CA VAL A 490 30.08 14.82 1.90
C VAL A 490 29.55 15.74 0.81
N LEU A 491 28.23 15.97 0.74
CA LEU A 491 27.63 16.90 -0.20
C LEU A 491 28.16 18.33 0.01
N LYS A 492 28.17 18.82 1.25
CA LYS A 492 28.73 20.15 1.58
C LYS A 492 30.20 20.26 1.18
N ARG A 493 30.98 19.20 1.37
CA ARG A 493 32.39 19.16 0.96
C ARG A 493 32.53 19.27 -0.56
N ILE A 494 31.81 18.44 -1.32
CA ILE A 494 31.83 18.46 -2.79
C ILE A 494 31.37 19.83 -3.32
N GLU A 495 30.31 20.40 -2.74
CA GLU A 495 29.87 21.75 -3.09
C GLU A 495 30.94 22.81 -2.82
N SER A 496 31.66 22.72 -1.70
CA SER A 496 32.73 23.66 -1.37
C SER A 496 33.93 23.52 -2.33
N GLU A 497 34.28 22.29 -2.71
CA GLU A 497 35.34 21.99 -3.68
C GLU A 497 34.95 22.55 -5.06
N HIS A 498 33.71 22.34 -5.51
CA HIS A 498 33.22 22.93 -6.76
C HIS A 498 33.21 24.46 -6.74
N ARG A 499 32.73 25.09 -5.65
CA ARG A 499 32.79 26.55 -5.52
C ARG A 499 34.22 27.08 -5.57
N ALA A 500 35.17 26.38 -4.95
CA ALA A 500 36.59 26.74 -5.01
C ALA A 500 37.16 26.62 -6.44
N THR A 501 36.80 25.55 -7.17
CA THR A 501 37.22 25.40 -8.58
C THR A 501 36.65 26.51 -9.46
N VAL A 502 35.37 26.87 -9.29
CA VAL A 502 34.74 27.97 -10.04
C VAL A 502 35.45 29.29 -9.74
N ALA A 503 35.69 29.62 -8.47
CA ALA A 503 36.41 30.83 -8.10
C ALA A 503 37.84 30.89 -8.69
N SER A 504 38.53 29.75 -8.75
CA SER A 504 39.86 29.68 -9.38
C SER A 504 39.80 29.93 -10.89
N MET A 505 38.81 29.36 -11.58
CA MET A 505 38.60 29.58 -13.03
C MET A 505 38.22 31.03 -13.32
N GLU A 506 37.35 31.63 -12.51
CA GLU A 506 36.99 33.06 -12.60
C GLU A 506 38.20 33.97 -12.40
N GLN A 507 39.06 33.65 -11.42
CA GLN A 507 40.32 34.38 -11.20
C GLN A 507 41.26 34.25 -12.39
N GLN A 508 41.41 33.06 -12.97
CA GLN A 508 42.25 32.87 -14.16
C GLN A 508 41.72 33.66 -15.36
N LEU A 509 40.41 33.70 -15.56
CA LEU A 509 39.75 34.45 -16.61
C LEU A 509 39.93 35.96 -16.41
N SER A 510 39.75 36.47 -15.19
CA SER A 510 40.03 37.86 -14.84
C SER A 510 41.50 38.23 -15.09
N MET A 511 42.44 37.37 -14.71
CA MET A 511 43.87 37.56 -15.00
C MET A 511 44.19 37.51 -16.50
N GLN A 512 43.47 36.70 -17.29
CA GLN A 512 43.61 36.70 -18.75
C GLN A 512 43.05 38.00 -19.35
N GLN A 513 41.88 38.46 -18.91
CA GLN A 513 41.30 39.74 -19.33
C GLN A 513 42.23 40.90 -19.00
N GLN A 514 42.81 40.93 -17.79
CA GLN A 514 43.76 41.96 -17.39
C GLN A 514 45.05 41.92 -18.24
N ARG A 515 45.59 40.72 -18.50
CA ARG A 515 46.75 40.56 -19.39
C ARG A 515 46.44 41.03 -20.81
N SER A 516 45.28 40.66 -21.35
CA SER A 516 44.82 41.10 -22.67
C SER A 516 44.67 42.61 -22.73
N LEU A 517 44.07 43.22 -21.70
CA LEU A 517 43.89 44.66 -21.61
C LEU A 517 45.23 45.40 -21.52
N ASN A 518 46.19 44.88 -20.74
CA ASN A 518 47.54 45.43 -20.68
C ASN A 518 48.26 45.32 -22.03
N THR A 519 48.15 44.18 -22.73
CA THR A 519 48.75 44.05 -24.07
C THR A 519 48.11 45.01 -25.06
N LEU A 520 46.80 45.23 -25.00
CA LEU A 520 46.10 46.20 -25.84
C LEU A 520 46.58 47.63 -25.53
N SER A 521 46.68 48.01 -24.25
CA SER A 521 47.15 49.35 -23.88
C SER A 521 48.62 49.61 -24.26
N GLU A 522 49.48 48.58 -24.20
CA GLU A 522 50.84 48.63 -24.73
C GLU A 522 50.84 48.82 -26.25
N ARG A 523 49.99 48.07 -26.99
CA ARG A 523 49.87 48.24 -28.44
C ARG A 523 49.30 49.60 -28.82
N ASP A 524 48.32 50.11 -28.10
CA ASP A 524 47.77 51.45 -28.32
C ASP A 524 48.83 52.53 -28.07
N SER A 525 49.65 52.37 -27.03
CA SER A 525 50.78 53.28 -26.74
C SER A 525 51.83 53.24 -27.85
N GLU A 526 52.12 52.05 -28.38
CA GLU A 526 53.04 51.85 -29.50
C GLU A 526 52.49 52.44 -30.81
N ILE A 527 51.20 52.23 -31.11
CA ILE A 527 50.52 52.85 -32.24
C ILE A 527 50.58 54.37 -32.13
N GLN A 528 50.31 54.95 -30.95
CA GLN A 528 50.45 56.38 -30.73
C GLN A 528 51.90 56.85 -30.94
N ARG A 529 52.89 56.09 -30.48
CA ARG A 529 54.32 56.39 -30.67
C ARG A 529 54.69 56.39 -32.16
N LEU A 530 54.31 55.34 -32.89
CA LEU A 530 54.54 55.21 -34.33
C LEU A 530 53.81 56.29 -35.13
N THR A 531 52.57 56.63 -34.73
CA THR A 531 51.79 57.70 -35.36
C THR A 531 52.46 59.06 -35.16
N ARG A 532 52.99 59.35 -33.96
CA ARG A 532 53.79 60.56 -33.70
C ARG A 532 55.07 60.57 -34.55
N GLN A 533 55.80 59.46 -34.61
CA GLN A 533 57.01 59.34 -35.44
C GLN A 533 56.71 59.53 -36.93
N LEU A 534 55.63 58.96 -37.45
CA LEU A 534 55.17 59.19 -38.83
C LEU A 534 54.78 60.65 -39.06
N HIS A 535 54.11 61.28 -38.09
CA HIS A 535 53.74 62.68 -38.18
C HIS A 535 54.97 63.62 -38.15
N ASP A 536 55.99 63.28 -37.37
CA ASP A 536 57.27 64.01 -37.33
C ASP A 536 58.07 63.81 -38.63
N LEU A 537 58.10 62.59 -39.18
CA LEU A 537 58.69 62.29 -40.49
C LEU A 537 57.93 62.99 -41.64
N SER A 538 56.60 63.12 -41.53
CA SER A 538 55.75 63.85 -42.48
C SER A 538 55.96 65.37 -42.43
N LYS A 539 56.50 65.93 -41.34
CA LYS A 539 56.83 67.35 -41.20
C LYS A 539 58.26 67.69 -41.64
N ALA A 540 59.10 66.69 -41.91
CA ALA A 540 60.43 66.91 -42.48
C ALA A 540 60.30 67.35 -43.96
N PRO A 541 61.01 68.40 -44.40
CA PRO A 541 60.86 68.91 -45.76
C PRO A 541 61.37 67.87 -46.76
N THR A 542 60.51 67.54 -47.72
CA THR A 542 60.72 66.61 -48.82
C THR A 542 62.01 66.90 -49.59
N GLN A 543 63.01 66.04 -49.45
CA GLN A 543 63.98 65.76 -50.51
C GLN A 543 64.18 64.25 -50.64
N SER A 544 64.05 63.77 -51.89
CA SER A 544 64.19 62.39 -52.38
C SER A 544 62.97 61.47 -52.23
N GLY A 545 62.33 61.20 -53.37
CA GLY A 545 61.15 60.34 -53.54
C GLY A 545 61.46 58.85 -53.64
N LEU A 546 62.37 58.32 -52.82
CA LEU A 546 62.74 56.88 -52.84
C LEU A 546 62.66 56.18 -51.47
N SER A 547 62.27 56.87 -50.39
CA SER A 547 62.38 56.33 -49.02
C SER A 547 61.20 55.45 -48.53
N SER A 548 60.04 55.49 -49.19
CA SER A 548 58.83 54.83 -48.68
C SER A 548 58.82 53.30 -48.79
N TYR A 549 59.52 52.74 -49.78
CA TYR A 549 59.55 51.28 -50.02
C TYR A 549 60.57 50.57 -49.11
N GLU A 550 61.65 51.24 -48.73
CA GLU A 550 62.69 50.70 -47.84
C GLU A 550 62.25 50.68 -46.37
N ALA A 551 61.51 51.70 -45.93
CA ALA A 551 60.88 51.72 -44.61
C ALA A 551 59.77 50.66 -44.47
N ALA A 552 59.00 50.42 -45.53
CA ALA A 552 57.99 49.36 -45.58
C ALA A 552 58.62 47.96 -45.60
N ALA A 553 59.72 47.76 -46.33
CA ALA A 553 60.47 46.51 -46.36
C ALA A 553 61.16 46.19 -45.01
N ALA A 554 61.66 47.20 -44.30
CA ALA A 554 62.24 47.04 -42.96
C ALA A 554 61.18 46.65 -41.90
N LEU A 555 59.96 47.18 -41.99
CA LEU A 555 58.82 46.81 -41.14
C LEU A 555 58.31 45.38 -41.43
N LEU A 556 58.27 44.97 -42.70
CA LEU A 556 57.88 43.60 -43.10
C LEU A 556 58.92 42.54 -42.71
N SER A 557 60.21 42.90 -42.70
CA SER A 557 61.31 42.03 -42.26
C SER A 557 61.30 41.77 -40.75
N GLN A 558 60.90 42.76 -39.94
CA GLN A 558 60.77 42.59 -38.48
C GLN A 558 59.57 41.74 -38.05
N VAL A 559 58.51 41.66 -38.87
CA VAL A 559 57.32 40.83 -38.59
C VAL A 559 57.52 39.37 -39.03
N SER A 560 58.40 39.12 -40.01
CA SER A 560 58.59 37.78 -40.60
C SER A 560 59.66 36.92 -39.89
N GLY A 561 60.46 37.50 -38.98
CA GLY A 561 61.65 36.85 -38.44
C GLY A 561 61.52 35.98 -37.18
N GLY A 562 60.32 35.79 -36.61
CA GLY A 562 60.26 35.12 -35.29
C GLY A 562 58.92 34.57 -34.78
N SER A 563 57.89 34.43 -35.62
CA SER A 563 56.54 34.07 -35.11
C SER A 563 55.82 32.96 -35.89
N GLU A 564 56.54 31.97 -36.42
CA GLU A 564 55.89 30.76 -36.98
C GLU A 564 55.39 29.80 -35.87
N GLY A 565 55.97 29.85 -34.66
CA GLY A 565 55.57 28.98 -33.54
C GLY A 565 54.16 29.23 -32.96
N PRO A 566 53.73 30.49 -32.71
CA PRO A 566 52.39 30.76 -32.16
C PRO A 566 51.24 30.45 -33.13
N LEU A 567 51.45 30.67 -34.44
CA LEU A 567 50.42 30.41 -35.45
C LEU A 567 50.23 28.91 -35.67
N LEU A 568 51.32 28.14 -35.70
CA LEU A 568 51.27 26.68 -35.83
C LEU A 568 50.64 26.02 -34.59
N HIS A 569 51.01 26.47 -33.38
CA HIS A 569 50.39 26.01 -32.14
C HIS A 569 48.89 26.31 -32.10
N HIS A 570 48.48 27.51 -32.55
CA HIS A 570 47.07 27.87 -32.63
C HIS A 570 46.30 27.02 -33.65
N LEU A 571 46.90 26.72 -34.80
CA LEU A 571 46.34 25.78 -35.78
C LEU A 571 46.20 24.36 -35.21
N GLU A 572 47.19 23.89 -34.45
CA GLU A 572 47.15 22.58 -33.82
C GLU A 572 46.11 22.51 -32.69
N GLU A 573 45.96 23.57 -31.90
CA GLU A 573 44.89 23.71 -30.91
C GLU A 573 43.50 23.76 -31.55
N LEU A 574 43.34 24.45 -32.69
CA LEU A 574 42.10 24.46 -33.44
C LEU A 574 41.76 23.06 -33.96
N ALA A 575 42.73 22.32 -34.50
CA ALA A 575 42.53 20.95 -34.94
C ALA A 575 42.13 20.01 -33.79
N ARG A 576 42.72 20.15 -32.59
CA ARG A 576 42.32 19.39 -31.39
C ARG A 576 40.89 19.73 -30.96
N LYS A 577 40.54 21.02 -30.94
CA LYS A 577 39.18 21.47 -30.63
C LYS A 577 38.16 20.98 -31.65
N ASP A 578 38.49 20.98 -32.94
CA ASP A 578 37.63 20.43 -33.99
C ASP A 578 37.42 18.92 -33.81
N GLN A 579 38.47 18.18 -33.46
CA GLN A 579 38.37 16.75 -33.17
C GLN A 579 37.50 16.49 -31.93
N GLU A 580 37.67 17.28 -30.87
CA GLU A 580 36.87 17.21 -29.66
C GLU A 580 35.40 17.57 -29.93
N ILE A 581 35.12 18.62 -30.71
CA ILE A 581 33.76 18.98 -31.14
C ILE A 581 33.13 17.85 -31.94
N VAL A 582 33.87 17.21 -32.85
CA VAL A 582 33.37 16.06 -33.61
C VAL A 582 33.09 14.87 -32.70
N GLN A 583 33.95 14.59 -31.71
CA GLN A 583 33.74 13.54 -30.72
C GLN A 583 32.51 13.82 -29.86
N LEU A 584 32.40 15.02 -29.28
CA LEU A 584 31.25 15.45 -28.49
C LEU A 584 29.95 15.43 -29.29
N ARG A 585 29.98 15.77 -30.59
CA ARG A 585 28.82 15.63 -31.48
C ARG A 585 28.41 14.17 -31.68
N ARG A 586 29.37 13.24 -31.80
CA ARG A 586 29.08 11.79 -31.89
C ARG A 586 28.50 11.27 -30.58
N GLU A 587 29.11 11.61 -29.46
CA GLU A 587 28.64 11.22 -28.11
C GLU A 587 27.24 11.78 -27.86
N LYS A 588 26.99 13.06 -28.17
CA LYS A 588 25.66 13.67 -28.11
C LYS A 588 24.65 12.88 -28.95
N LYS A 589 24.97 12.57 -30.21
CA LYS A 589 24.07 11.80 -31.09
C LYS A 589 23.80 10.40 -30.51
N GLN A 590 24.81 9.76 -29.92
CA GLN A 590 24.67 8.46 -29.29
C GLN A 590 23.77 8.52 -28.06
N VAL A 591 23.96 9.49 -27.17
CA VAL A 591 23.11 9.73 -25.99
C VAL A 591 21.68 10.10 -26.39
N GLU A 592 21.49 10.91 -27.42
CA GLU A 592 20.15 11.21 -27.93
C GLU A 592 19.45 9.96 -28.50
N THR A 593 20.21 9.05 -29.12
CA THR A 593 19.66 7.80 -29.66
C THR A 593 19.26 6.86 -28.53
N THR A 594 20.12 6.65 -27.54
CA THR A 594 19.78 5.84 -26.36
C THR A 594 18.64 6.46 -25.55
N MET A 595 18.55 7.79 -25.46
CA MET A 595 17.41 8.47 -24.84
C MET A 595 16.10 8.15 -25.58
N ARG A 596 16.08 8.22 -26.92
CA ARG A 596 14.88 7.87 -27.71
C ARG A 596 14.51 6.39 -27.54
N GLU A 597 15.49 5.48 -27.53
CA GLU A 597 15.27 4.06 -27.29
C GLU A 597 14.69 3.78 -25.90
N VAL A 598 15.23 4.42 -24.86
CA VAL A 598 14.72 4.31 -23.47
C VAL A 598 13.30 4.87 -23.36
N GLN A 599 13.01 6.00 -24.02
CA GLN A 599 11.66 6.56 -24.08
C GLN A 599 10.66 5.61 -24.76
N MET A 600 11.04 5.02 -25.89
CA MET A 600 10.20 4.01 -26.55
C MET A 600 9.98 2.78 -25.67
N ALA A 601 11.03 2.26 -25.03
CA ALA A 601 10.93 1.13 -24.11
C ALA A 601 10.10 1.45 -22.85
N ALA A 602 10.06 2.71 -22.41
CA ALA A 602 9.20 3.16 -21.32
C ALA A 602 7.74 3.20 -21.75
N LEU A 603 7.42 3.73 -22.94
CA LEU A 603 6.06 3.73 -23.49
C LEU A 603 5.52 2.32 -23.69
N VAL A 604 6.33 1.40 -24.25
CA VAL A 604 5.93 -0.01 -24.41
C VAL A 604 5.65 -0.67 -23.06
N ARG A 605 6.48 -0.42 -22.04
CA ARG A 605 6.24 -0.93 -20.69
C ARG A 605 4.97 -0.33 -20.07
N GLN A 606 4.73 0.96 -20.26
CA GLN A 606 3.53 1.63 -19.78
C GLN A 606 2.27 1.04 -20.44
N GLN A 607 2.33 0.78 -21.75
CA GLN A 607 1.20 0.18 -22.47
C GLN A 607 0.94 -1.27 -22.00
N ALA A 608 1.98 -2.08 -21.81
CA ALA A 608 1.83 -3.42 -21.24
C ALA A 608 1.26 -3.41 -19.81
N GLN A 609 1.64 -2.42 -19.00
CA GLN A 609 1.06 -2.22 -17.67
C GLN A 609 -0.41 -1.82 -17.75
N GLN A 610 -0.76 -0.92 -18.68
CA GLN A 610 -2.13 -0.49 -18.90
C GLN A 610 -3.01 -1.67 -19.34
N ASP A 611 -2.54 -2.48 -20.29
CA ASP A 611 -3.25 -3.69 -20.73
C ASP A 611 -3.45 -4.69 -19.57
N SER A 612 -2.46 -4.82 -18.68
CA SER A 612 -2.59 -5.66 -17.49
C SER A 612 -3.56 -5.10 -16.46
N ILE A 613 -3.63 -3.77 -16.31
CA ILE A 613 -4.60 -3.10 -15.43
C ILE A 613 -6.00 -3.35 -15.98
N GLU A 614 -6.22 -3.12 -17.27
CA GLU A 614 -7.53 -3.35 -17.91
C GLU A 614 -7.97 -4.81 -17.77
N ALA A 615 -7.07 -5.78 -17.97
CA ALA A 615 -7.37 -7.20 -17.77
C ALA A 615 -7.73 -7.55 -16.31
N LEU A 616 -7.03 -6.96 -15.34
CA LEU A 616 -7.33 -7.16 -13.92
C LEU A 616 -8.62 -6.46 -13.51
N GLU A 617 -8.92 -5.29 -14.07
CA GLU A 617 -10.19 -4.59 -13.87
C GLU A 617 -11.36 -5.42 -14.39
N ASP A 618 -11.23 -6.02 -15.58
CA ASP A 618 -12.20 -6.96 -16.14
C ASP A 618 -12.40 -8.18 -15.22
N GLU A 619 -11.32 -8.73 -14.65
CA GLU A 619 -11.41 -9.88 -13.74
C GLU A 619 -12.07 -9.50 -12.41
N VAL A 620 -11.71 -8.34 -11.85
CA VAL A 620 -12.35 -7.78 -10.65
C VAL A 620 -13.83 -7.51 -10.91
N GLU A 621 -14.19 -6.96 -12.07
CA GLU A 621 -15.57 -6.74 -12.43
C GLU A 621 -16.33 -8.07 -12.58
N ARG A 622 -15.71 -9.09 -13.16
CA ARG A 622 -16.24 -10.45 -13.20
C ARG A 622 -16.47 -11.01 -11.79
N TYR A 623 -15.52 -10.88 -10.86
CA TYR A 623 -15.69 -11.31 -9.48
C TYR A 623 -16.78 -10.51 -8.76
N ARG A 624 -16.84 -9.18 -8.93
CA ARG A 624 -17.92 -8.34 -8.38
C ARG A 624 -19.29 -8.78 -8.88
N ARG A 625 -19.40 -9.10 -10.18
CA ARG A 625 -20.62 -9.66 -10.77
C ARG A 625 -20.95 -11.02 -10.14
N ASN A 626 -19.97 -11.86 -9.84
CA ASN A 626 -20.18 -13.17 -9.20
C ASN A 626 -20.57 -13.08 -7.72
N VAL A 627 -19.94 -12.22 -6.94
CA VAL A 627 -20.23 -12.02 -5.50
C VAL A 627 -21.61 -11.38 -5.30
N SER A 628 -22.05 -10.52 -6.22
CA SER A 628 -23.42 -9.97 -6.21
C SER A 628 -24.53 -11.03 -6.40
N ARG A 629 -24.18 -12.29 -6.73
CA ARG A 629 -25.15 -13.36 -7.05
C ARG A 629 -25.53 -14.23 -5.85
N GLU A 630 -24.81 -14.16 -4.74
CA GLU A 630 -25.05 -15.03 -3.59
C GLU A 630 -26.23 -14.54 -2.74
N GLY A 631 -27.33 -15.32 -2.73
CA GLY A 631 -28.38 -15.22 -1.70
C GLY A 631 -29.81 -15.17 -2.23
N GLU A 632 -30.25 -14.01 -2.71
CA GLU A 632 -31.70 -13.73 -2.85
C GLU A 632 -32.19 -13.64 -4.30
N ASN A 633 -31.30 -13.50 -5.27
CA ASN A 633 -31.66 -13.22 -6.66
C ASN A 633 -31.87 -14.49 -7.53
N LEU A 634 -31.56 -15.69 -7.00
CA LEU A 634 -31.62 -16.94 -7.77
C LEU A 634 -33.05 -17.45 -8.00
N GLU A 635 -33.94 -17.34 -7.02
CA GLU A 635 -35.34 -17.76 -7.19
C GLU A 635 -36.09 -16.80 -8.13
N TYR A 636 -35.83 -15.49 -8.04
CA TYR A 636 -36.35 -14.52 -9.02
C TYR A 636 -35.82 -14.81 -10.42
N LEU A 637 -34.52 -15.01 -10.57
CA LEU A 637 -33.92 -15.34 -11.86
C LEU A 637 -34.49 -16.65 -12.43
N LYS A 638 -34.65 -17.69 -11.60
CA LYS A 638 -35.27 -18.96 -11.99
C LYS A 638 -36.69 -18.75 -12.50
N ASN A 639 -37.50 -17.93 -11.83
CA ASN A 639 -38.86 -17.62 -12.25
C ASN A 639 -38.89 -16.82 -13.56
N VAL A 640 -38.02 -15.82 -13.71
CA VAL A 640 -37.93 -15.01 -14.95
C VAL A 640 -37.44 -15.85 -16.13
N VAL A 641 -36.44 -16.72 -15.92
CA VAL A 641 -35.92 -17.64 -16.95
C VAL A 641 -36.98 -18.69 -17.32
N LEU A 642 -37.67 -19.26 -16.33
CA LEU A 642 -38.77 -20.21 -16.57
C LEU A 642 -39.90 -19.54 -17.36
N GLN A 643 -40.27 -18.31 -17.00
CA GLN A 643 -41.28 -17.53 -17.73
C GLN A 643 -40.80 -17.16 -19.14
N TYR A 644 -39.52 -16.85 -19.32
CA TYR A 644 -38.92 -16.59 -20.63
C TYR A 644 -38.96 -17.81 -21.55
N MET A 645 -38.73 -19.02 -21.01
CA MET A 645 -38.79 -20.27 -21.78
C MET A 645 -40.20 -20.75 -22.08
N THR A 646 -41.17 -20.45 -21.21
CA THR A 646 -42.56 -20.92 -21.35
C THR A 646 -43.48 -19.92 -22.04
N SER A 647 -43.10 -18.63 -22.10
CA SER A 647 -43.92 -17.61 -22.74
C SER A 647 -43.89 -17.69 -24.27
N SER A 648 -45.07 -17.68 -24.87
CA SER A 648 -45.30 -17.75 -26.31
C SER A 648 -45.43 -16.37 -26.95
N ASP A 649 -45.20 -15.29 -26.21
CA ASP A 649 -45.32 -13.92 -26.70
C ASP A 649 -43.93 -13.29 -26.87
N ALA A 650 -43.73 -12.51 -27.92
CA ALA A 650 -42.43 -11.92 -28.26
C ALA A 650 -42.09 -10.76 -27.32
N ASP A 651 -43.09 -9.95 -26.97
CA ASP A 651 -42.92 -8.76 -26.14
C ASP A 651 -42.67 -9.14 -24.67
N SER A 652 -43.40 -10.13 -24.16
CA SER A 652 -43.15 -10.67 -22.81
C SER A 652 -41.75 -11.29 -22.69
N ARG A 653 -41.28 -12.00 -23.73
CA ARG A 653 -39.93 -12.57 -23.76
C ARG A 653 -38.85 -11.49 -23.80
N GLN A 654 -39.05 -10.41 -24.54
CA GLN A 654 -38.12 -9.28 -24.56
C GLN A 654 -38.03 -8.59 -23.20
N LEU A 655 -39.17 -8.43 -22.51
CA LEU A 655 -39.22 -7.90 -21.13
C LEU A 655 -38.48 -8.82 -20.15
N MET A 656 -38.72 -10.13 -20.21
CA MET A 656 -38.01 -11.09 -19.37
C MET A 656 -36.52 -11.16 -19.70
N LEU A 657 -36.13 -11.04 -20.98
CA LEU A 657 -34.72 -10.95 -21.40
C LEU A 657 -34.03 -9.71 -20.81
N ASN A 658 -34.71 -8.56 -20.79
CA ASN A 658 -34.18 -7.35 -20.17
C ASN A 658 -34.03 -7.53 -18.65
N ALA A 659 -34.98 -8.22 -17.99
CA ALA A 659 -34.88 -8.56 -16.58
C ALA A 659 -33.71 -9.53 -16.28
N ILE A 660 -33.53 -10.57 -17.11
CA ILE A 660 -32.39 -11.51 -17.04
C ILE A 660 -31.08 -10.76 -17.24
N SER A 661 -31.01 -9.88 -18.25
CA SER A 661 -29.84 -9.04 -18.54
C SER A 661 -29.48 -8.13 -17.37
N ALA A 662 -30.47 -7.56 -16.68
CA ALA A 662 -30.27 -6.70 -15.52
C ALA A 662 -29.79 -7.49 -14.30
N VAL A 663 -30.38 -8.66 -14.05
CA VAL A 663 -30.02 -9.55 -12.93
C VAL A 663 -28.63 -10.17 -13.12
N LEU A 664 -28.33 -10.65 -14.33
CA LEU A 664 -27.04 -11.28 -14.65
C LEU A 664 -25.94 -10.29 -15.05
N LYS A 665 -26.27 -9.00 -15.17
CA LYS A 665 -25.39 -7.90 -15.60
C LYS A 665 -24.70 -8.22 -16.93
N PHE A 666 -25.47 -8.53 -17.96
CA PHE A 666 -24.93 -8.76 -19.30
C PHE A 666 -24.28 -7.49 -19.84
N THR A 667 -23.17 -7.66 -20.54
CA THR A 667 -22.56 -6.61 -21.36
C THR A 667 -23.45 -6.30 -22.55
N GLN A 668 -23.33 -5.09 -23.12
CA GLN A 668 -24.09 -4.70 -24.31
C GLN A 668 -23.92 -5.71 -25.46
N LYS A 669 -22.69 -6.21 -25.67
CA LYS A 669 -22.37 -7.23 -26.69
C LYS A 669 -23.15 -8.54 -26.49
N GLU A 670 -23.29 -8.99 -25.24
CA GLU A 670 -24.03 -10.22 -24.91
C GLU A 670 -25.54 -10.04 -25.14
N THR A 671 -26.11 -8.90 -24.71
CA THR A 671 -27.54 -8.61 -24.93
C THR A 671 -27.91 -8.55 -26.41
N GLU A 672 -27.07 -7.95 -27.24
CA GLU A 672 -27.26 -7.88 -28.67
C GLU A 672 -27.14 -9.25 -29.34
N SER A 673 -26.22 -10.08 -28.87
CA SER A 673 -26.04 -11.45 -29.40
C SER A 673 -27.26 -12.31 -29.15
N VAL A 674 -27.87 -12.22 -27.95
CA VAL A 674 -29.10 -12.96 -27.63
C VAL A 674 -30.30 -12.42 -28.42
N LYS A 675 -30.43 -11.09 -28.56
CA LYS A 675 -31.48 -10.47 -29.39
C LYS A 675 -31.39 -10.90 -30.86
N LYS A 676 -30.17 -10.98 -31.41
CA LYS A 676 -29.93 -11.48 -32.78
C LYS A 676 -30.32 -12.95 -32.92
N TYR A 677 -30.04 -13.77 -31.91
CA TYR A 677 -30.40 -15.19 -31.94
C TYR A 677 -31.93 -15.42 -31.83
N ASN A 678 -32.62 -14.64 -30.98
CA ASN A 678 -34.08 -14.71 -30.83
C ASN A 678 -34.85 -14.22 -32.07
N ALA A 679 -34.20 -13.42 -32.92
CA ALA A 679 -34.77 -12.99 -34.19
C ALA A 679 -34.81 -14.10 -35.25
N LEU A 680 -34.27 -15.30 -34.97
CA LEU A 680 -34.32 -16.44 -35.87
C LEU A 680 -35.72 -17.08 -35.91
N TRP A 681 -36.16 -17.41 -37.12
CA TRP A 681 -37.52 -17.83 -37.51
C TRP A 681 -38.14 -19.00 -36.72
N TRP A 682 -37.32 -19.88 -36.12
CA TRP A 682 -37.79 -21.05 -35.36
C TRP A 682 -38.12 -20.75 -33.88
N TRP A 683 -37.76 -19.57 -33.38
CA TRP A 683 -38.14 -19.08 -32.04
C TRP A 683 -39.43 -18.26 -32.02
N GLN A 684 -40.01 -17.95 -33.18
CA GLN A 684 -41.26 -17.21 -33.27
C GLN A 684 -42.48 -18.15 -33.12
N PRO A 685 -43.52 -17.75 -32.36
CA PRO A 685 -44.73 -18.55 -32.24
C PRO A 685 -45.51 -18.53 -33.55
N ALA A 686 -46.18 -19.63 -33.89
CA ALA A 686 -46.99 -19.72 -35.10
C ALA A 686 -48.04 -18.58 -35.13
N PRO A 687 -48.26 -17.91 -36.28
CA PRO A 687 -49.19 -16.80 -36.38
C PRO A 687 -50.61 -17.25 -36.02
N LYS A 688 -51.26 -16.53 -35.09
CA LYS A 688 -52.66 -16.73 -34.74
C LYS A 688 -53.51 -16.57 -35.99
N THR A 689 -54.07 -17.67 -36.51
CA THR A 689 -55.01 -17.66 -37.62
C THR A 689 -56.31 -17.00 -37.16
N ASN A 690 -56.47 -15.71 -37.45
CA ASN A 690 -57.77 -15.06 -37.41
C ASN A 690 -58.63 -15.64 -38.53
N VAL A 691 -59.41 -16.68 -38.21
CA VAL A 691 -60.49 -17.18 -39.07
C VAL A 691 -61.56 -16.09 -39.14
N THR A 692 -61.40 -15.18 -40.10
CA THR A 692 -62.50 -14.33 -40.57
C THR A 692 -63.17 -15.08 -41.71
N SER A 693 -64.27 -15.75 -41.38
CA SER A 693 -65.21 -16.31 -42.35
C SER A 693 -65.77 -15.20 -43.23
N LYS A 694 -65.18 -15.02 -44.41
CA LYS A 694 -65.76 -14.20 -45.48
C LYS A 694 -66.27 -15.12 -46.58
N VAL A 695 -67.59 -15.29 -46.55
CA VAL A 695 -68.43 -15.79 -47.64
C VAL A 695 -68.02 -15.09 -48.94
N LEU A 696 -67.66 -15.86 -49.96
CA LEU A 696 -67.74 -15.39 -51.35
C LEU A 696 -68.34 -16.51 -52.22
N ARG A 697 -69.46 -16.15 -52.86
CA ARG A 697 -70.17 -16.89 -53.89
C ARG A 697 -69.24 -17.24 -55.05
N GLN A 698 -69.21 -18.50 -55.43
CA GLN A 698 -69.73 -19.00 -56.72
C GLN A 698 -69.90 -20.51 -56.66
#